data_AF-A0A9D5FKI0-F1
#
_entry.id   AF-A0A9D5FKI0-F1
#
_cell.length_a   1.000
_cell.length_b   1.000
_cell.length_c   1.000
_cell.angle_alpha   90.00
_cell.angle_beta   90.00
_cell.angle_gamma   90.00
#
_symmetry.space_group_name_H-M   'P 1'
#
loop_
_entity.id
_entity.type
_entity.pdbx_description
1 polymer ?
#
loop_
_entity_poly.entity_id
_entity_poly.type
_entity_poly.pdbx_seq_one_letter_code
_entity_poly.pdbx_strand_id
1 'polypeptide(L)'
;MLVLSVALQQGVFADVPQLMNYQGRLLSGTNLVNGNVGLSLRLFNVASGGSVIYEDSNTVTVVDGLYSTFIGDNSTVGSLVNALTNSQVWIEVAVNGVALAPRERLASAGYSLGTRGLLVTTNMSVVFNPAQNVIDPLAPLSAIGGGNQNIIQSNAYRSVIGGGGGNTIQTNANASFLGGGEGNSIQAYAYYSFLGGGGGNSIRLSAICSVLGGGSGNSIQTNAYYSVLGGGEDNSIQPDAWRAVLGGGQQNSIQVGAGHSFLGGGQGNSIQTNASSCFLGGGDNNSIQHDAYDSVLGGGSGNSIQHDTWRAFIGGGEGNKIGVNAYYSVIPGGLNNAVSNGARNAFAAGYRAKANHAGSFVWADRQESDFASTATNQFLIRASGGLGVNVTNSAYTADFGGRIRLRQEGAGNTAGHWLYQNGPANDRAFIGMDGDGLVGLWGNAGAGWGLVMNVTNGYVGIGTAVSTQALTVAGNVQANQFIGSGAGLSFANAVLSFGTQVRQMLNLWGTSYGIGVQTDTLYVRSNNDFSWFKGGTHNDARNNPGAGGTELMRLDQAGELTVNVLTIRGGADVAEPFIMSVPDIPAGAVVIIDEEHPGQLKISERAYDTRVAGIVSGANGVNPGLTLSQRDRLAGDRPVALTGRVYVQADAANGAIVPGDLLTTSGVPGHAMKVTDHARAQGAVLGKAMSALPDGRGLVLVLVTLQ
;
A
#
# COMPACT_ATOMS: atom_id res chain seq x y z
N MET A 1 -33.48 42.20 21.99
CA MET A 1 -33.64 43.10 23.15
C MET A 1 -33.85 44.50 22.60
N LEU A 2 -35.06 45.04 22.76
CA LEU A 2 -35.48 46.33 22.23
C LEU A 2 -34.75 47.45 22.98
N VAL A 3 -33.97 48.28 22.28
CA VAL A 3 -33.60 49.62 22.76
C VAL A 3 -33.88 50.59 21.61
N LEU A 4 -35.08 51.15 21.64
CA LEU A 4 -35.49 52.25 20.78
C LEU A 4 -34.95 53.55 21.44
N SER A 5 -33.76 53.98 21.04
CA SER A 5 -33.27 55.33 21.37
C SER A 5 -33.73 56.29 20.29
N VAL A 6 -34.89 56.93 20.50
CA VAL A 6 -35.29 58.14 19.79
C VAL A 6 -34.38 59.26 20.29
N ALA A 7 -33.32 59.58 19.54
CA ALA A 7 -32.57 60.80 19.72
C ALA A 7 -33.22 61.89 18.84
N LEU A 8 -34.15 62.67 19.41
CA LEU A 8 -34.47 64.00 18.90
C LEU A 8 -33.24 64.89 19.15
N GLN A 9 -32.32 64.99 18.19
CA GLN A 9 -31.38 66.10 18.15
C GLN A 9 -32.05 67.26 17.42
N GLN A 10 -32.77 68.11 18.15
CA GLN A 10 -32.94 69.50 17.72
C GLN A 10 -31.67 70.27 18.11
N GLY A 11 -30.70 70.26 17.22
CA GLY A 11 -29.64 71.26 17.25
C GLY A 11 -30.25 72.59 16.81
N VAL A 12 -30.64 73.44 17.76
CA VAL A 12 -30.80 74.86 17.47
C VAL A 12 -29.39 75.42 17.31
N PHE A 13 -28.84 75.33 16.10
CA PHE A 13 -27.65 76.09 15.76
C PHE A 13 -28.07 77.55 15.77
N ALA A 14 -27.49 78.35 16.65
CA ALA A 14 -27.54 79.80 16.51
C ALA A 14 -26.86 80.12 15.17
N ASP A 15 -27.64 80.57 14.19
CA ASP A 15 -27.07 81.10 12.95
C ASP A 15 -26.19 82.30 13.33
N VAL A 16 -25.05 82.49 12.67
CA VAL A 16 -24.25 83.69 12.91
C VAL A 16 -25.14 84.86 12.53
N PRO A 17 -25.42 85.82 13.43
CA PRO A 17 -26.26 86.96 13.09
C PRO A 17 -25.76 87.58 11.79
N GLN A 18 -26.61 87.62 10.76
CA GLN A 18 -26.29 88.24 9.46
C GLN A 18 -26.34 89.77 9.56
N LEU A 19 -25.80 90.30 10.66
CA LEU A 19 -25.81 91.70 11.02
C LEU A 19 -24.39 92.23 10.89
N MET A 20 -24.21 93.31 10.14
CA MET A 20 -22.96 94.07 10.16
C MET A 20 -23.15 95.28 11.05
N ASN A 21 -22.26 95.48 12.03
CA ASN A 21 -22.27 96.70 12.83
C ASN A 21 -21.87 97.89 11.96
N TYR A 22 -22.66 98.97 12.01
CA TYR A 22 -22.36 100.23 11.36
C TYR A 22 -22.49 101.37 12.37
N GLN A 23 -21.43 102.15 12.51
CA GLN A 23 -21.37 103.27 13.44
C GLN A 23 -20.85 104.51 12.72
N GLY A 24 -21.28 105.66 13.19
CA GLY A 24 -20.84 106.92 12.62
C GLY A 24 -21.06 108.09 13.56
N ARG A 25 -20.62 109.26 13.10
CA ARG A 25 -20.87 110.53 13.77
C ARG A 25 -21.62 111.47 12.85
N LEU A 26 -22.81 111.90 13.26
CA LEU A 26 -23.67 112.81 12.52
C LEU A 26 -23.51 114.24 13.04
N LEU A 27 -23.31 115.17 12.10
CA LEU A 27 -23.24 116.60 12.36
C LEU A 27 -24.27 117.33 11.52
N SER A 28 -24.82 118.42 12.07
CA SER A 28 -25.58 119.42 11.32
C SER A 28 -24.79 120.72 11.33
N GLY A 29 -24.06 120.99 10.24
CA GLY A 29 -23.01 122.02 10.22
C GLY A 29 -21.86 121.63 11.16
N THR A 30 -21.59 122.44 12.18
CA THR A 30 -20.60 122.16 13.25
C THR A 30 -21.22 121.55 14.51
N ASN A 31 -22.55 121.47 14.60
CA ASN A 31 -23.26 121.00 15.79
C ASN A 31 -23.43 119.48 15.78
N LEU A 32 -23.31 118.88 16.96
CA LEU A 32 -23.58 117.46 17.17
C LEU A 32 -25.08 117.21 17.24
N VAL A 33 -25.55 116.24 16.46
CA VAL A 33 -26.95 115.83 16.47
C VAL A 33 -27.25 115.00 17.72
N ASN A 34 -28.39 115.26 18.37
CA ASN A 34 -28.89 114.51 19.53
C ASN A 34 -30.38 114.18 19.32
N GLY A 35 -30.80 112.97 19.70
CA GLY A 35 -32.18 112.48 19.56
C GLY A 35 -32.36 111.40 18.49
N ASN A 36 -33.61 111.02 18.22
CA ASN A 36 -33.95 109.96 17.27
C ASN A 36 -33.91 110.48 15.83
N VAL A 37 -33.19 109.77 14.95
CA VAL A 37 -33.01 110.12 13.54
C VAL A 37 -33.35 108.93 12.66
N GLY A 38 -34.08 109.16 11.56
CA GLY A 38 -34.31 108.15 10.53
C GLY A 38 -33.04 107.98 9.70
N LEU A 39 -32.54 106.75 9.60
CA LEU A 39 -31.30 106.41 8.93
C LEU A 39 -31.54 105.24 7.97
N SER A 40 -31.33 105.49 6.68
CA SER A 40 -31.40 104.47 5.63
C SER A 40 -30.01 104.16 5.10
N LEU A 41 -29.57 102.92 5.24
CA LEU A 41 -28.29 102.39 4.76
C LEU A 41 -28.53 101.65 3.45
N ARG A 42 -28.06 102.22 2.34
CA ARG A 42 -28.30 101.70 0.98
C ARG A 42 -27.02 101.17 0.38
N LEU A 43 -27.06 99.98 -0.21
CA LEU A 43 -25.93 99.37 -0.91
C LEU A 43 -26.10 99.51 -2.42
N PHE A 44 -24.95 99.69 -3.10
CA PHE A 44 -24.82 99.82 -4.54
C PHE A 44 -23.60 99.02 -5.03
N ASN A 45 -23.64 98.57 -6.28
CA ASN A 45 -22.48 97.93 -6.95
C ASN A 45 -21.57 98.92 -7.69
N VAL A 46 -21.90 100.22 -7.66
CA VAL A 46 -21.13 101.32 -8.28
C VAL A 46 -20.99 102.51 -7.32
N ALA A 47 -19.90 103.27 -7.47
CA ALA A 47 -19.55 104.38 -6.56
C ALA A 47 -20.50 105.60 -6.65
N SER A 48 -21.19 105.80 -7.78
CA SER A 48 -22.14 106.89 -8.01
C SER A 48 -23.21 106.46 -9.02
N GLY A 49 -24.44 106.95 -8.88
CA GLY A 49 -25.57 106.52 -9.73
C GLY A 49 -25.98 105.06 -9.47
N GLY A 50 -26.60 104.40 -10.45
CA GLY A 50 -27.06 103.01 -10.33
C GLY A 50 -28.29 102.83 -9.42
N SER A 51 -28.87 101.63 -9.45
CA SER A 51 -30.00 101.26 -8.60
C SER A 51 -29.53 100.72 -7.25
N VAL A 52 -30.33 100.96 -6.21
CA VAL A 52 -30.12 100.36 -4.89
C VAL A 52 -30.25 98.84 -5.01
N ILE A 53 -29.25 98.10 -4.55
CA ILE A 53 -29.26 96.62 -4.53
C ILE A 53 -29.68 96.06 -3.18
N TYR A 54 -29.59 96.86 -2.12
CA TYR A 54 -30.11 96.55 -0.78
C TYR A 54 -30.34 97.84 0.01
N GLU A 55 -31.39 97.90 0.83
CA GLU A 55 -31.65 99.02 1.76
C GLU A 55 -32.09 98.49 3.10
N ASP A 56 -31.51 99.05 4.16
CA ASP A 56 -31.93 98.86 5.54
C ASP A 56 -32.34 100.22 6.12
N SER A 57 -33.57 100.34 6.64
CA SER A 57 -34.08 101.59 7.19
C SER A 57 -34.40 101.47 8.67
N ASN A 58 -33.62 102.18 9.46
CA ASN A 58 -33.65 102.19 10.92
C ASN A 58 -34.04 103.57 11.47
N THR A 59 -34.56 103.59 12.70
CA THR A 59 -34.58 104.83 13.51
C THR A 59 -33.55 104.67 14.62
N VAL A 60 -32.46 105.43 14.53
CA VAL A 60 -31.33 105.33 15.45
C VAL A 60 -31.36 106.45 16.48
N THR A 61 -31.00 106.15 17.73
CA THR A 61 -30.82 107.20 18.75
C THR A 61 -29.39 107.73 18.66
N VAL A 62 -29.26 109.03 18.42
CA VAL A 62 -27.97 109.72 18.32
C VAL A 62 -27.69 110.43 19.64
N VAL A 63 -26.52 110.22 20.23
CA VAL A 63 -26.06 110.89 21.45
C VAL A 63 -24.67 111.47 21.20
N ASP A 64 -24.51 112.78 21.42
CA ASP A 64 -23.29 113.55 21.12
C ASP A 64 -22.79 113.36 19.68
N GLY A 65 -23.74 113.25 18.74
CA GLY A 65 -23.49 112.98 17.33
C GLY A 65 -23.17 111.52 17.03
N LEU A 66 -22.89 110.65 18.00
CA LEU A 66 -22.56 109.25 17.75
C LEU A 66 -23.82 108.39 17.60
N TYR A 67 -23.78 107.46 16.67
CA TYR A 67 -24.79 106.41 16.52
C TYR A 67 -24.11 105.06 16.21
N SER A 68 -24.79 103.99 16.59
CA SER A 68 -24.46 102.61 16.22
C SER A 68 -25.77 101.92 15.84
N THR A 69 -25.74 101.17 14.76
CA THR A 69 -26.87 100.37 14.28
C THR A 69 -26.34 99.11 13.62
N PHE A 70 -27.23 98.20 13.25
CA PHE A 70 -26.88 97.09 12.38
C PHE A 70 -27.35 97.35 10.95
N ILE A 71 -26.66 96.73 10.00
CA ILE A 71 -27.14 96.50 8.63
C ILE A 71 -27.58 95.04 8.60
N GLY A 72 -28.81 94.76 8.18
CA GLY A 72 -29.39 93.41 8.14
C GLY A 72 -30.59 93.23 9.07
N ASP A 73 -30.95 94.21 9.89
CA ASP A 73 -32.00 94.10 10.91
C ASP A 73 -33.36 94.67 10.47
N ASN A 74 -33.39 95.67 9.57
CA ASN A 74 -34.62 96.29 9.06
C ASN A 74 -34.60 96.50 7.54
N SER A 75 -34.38 95.40 6.81
CA SER A 75 -34.32 95.36 5.34
C SER A 75 -35.62 95.82 4.68
N THR A 76 -35.57 96.87 3.86
CA THR A 76 -36.69 97.38 3.05
C THR A 76 -36.55 97.08 1.56
N VAL A 77 -35.33 96.82 1.07
CA VAL A 77 -35.04 96.47 -0.33
C VAL A 77 -33.99 95.36 -0.38
N GLY A 78 -34.20 94.34 -1.22
CA GLY A 78 -33.18 93.33 -1.55
C GLY A 78 -32.84 92.38 -0.40
N SER A 79 -31.68 91.72 -0.51
CA SER A 79 -31.10 90.85 0.53
C SER A 79 -29.65 91.25 0.78
N LEU A 80 -29.27 91.41 2.05
CA LEU A 80 -27.92 91.84 2.43
C LEU A 80 -26.87 90.85 1.92
N VAL A 81 -27.10 89.55 2.13
CA VAL A 81 -26.21 88.47 1.67
C VAL A 81 -26.00 88.55 0.17
N ASN A 82 -27.08 88.75 -0.61
CA ASN A 82 -26.97 88.86 -2.06
C ASN A 82 -26.21 90.11 -2.48
N ALA A 83 -26.46 91.25 -1.85
CA ALA A 83 -25.74 92.49 -2.15
C ALA A 83 -24.23 92.34 -1.93
N LEU A 84 -23.83 91.64 -0.86
CA LEU A 84 -22.43 91.38 -0.51
C LEU A 84 -21.69 90.40 -1.43
N THR A 85 -22.37 89.72 -2.35
CA THR A 85 -21.70 88.86 -3.36
C THR A 85 -21.09 89.64 -4.54
N ASN A 86 -21.39 90.94 -4.68
CA ASN A 86 -20.84 91.77 -5.75
C ASN A 86 -19.33 92.00 -5.58
N SER A 87 -18.59 92.10 -6.70
CA SER A 87 -17.14 92.32 -6.69
C SER A 87 -16.71 93.63 -6.00
N GLN A 88 -17.62 94.61 -5.98
CA GLN A 88 -17.50 95.86 -5.23
C GLN A 88 -18.86 96.24 -4.68
N VAL A 89 -18.89 96.65 -3.41
CA VAL A 89 -20.10 97.15 -2.75
C VAL A 89 -19.79 98.50 -2.11
N TRP A 90 -20.69 99.45 -2.30
CA TRP A 90 -20.62 100.81 -1.78
C TRP A 90 -21.85 101.09 -0.92
N ILE A 91 -21.66 101.70 0.25
CA ILE A 91 -22.71 102.10 1.16
C ILE A 91 -22.98 103.60 1.05
N GLU A 92 -24.26 103.96 0.90
CA GLU A 92 -24.79 105.31 0.95
C GLU A 92 -25.62 105.46 2.23
N VAL A 93 -25.34 106.49 3.02
CA VAL A 93 -26.10 106.80 4.22
C VAL A 93 -27.09 107.91 3.88
N ALA A 94 -28.39 107.67 4.07
CA ALA A 94 -29.42 108.68 3.92
C ALA A 94 -30.06 109.01 5.29
N VAL A 95 -30.09 110.30 5.63
CA VAL A 95 -30.60 110.81 6.91
C VAL A 95 -31.91 111.53 6.68
N ASN A 96 -32.99 111.08 7.33
CA ASN A 96 -34.35 111.57 7.12
C ASN A 96 -34.74 111.68 5.63
N GLY A 97 -34.29 110.71 4.82
CA GLY A 97 -34.54 110.65 3.37
C GLY A 97 -33.52 111.38 2.49
N VAL A 98 -32.58 112.16 3.05
CA VAL A 98 -31.55 112.88 2.30
C VAL A 98 -30.27 112.06 2.22
N ALA A 99 -29.84 111.69 1.01
CA ALA A 99 -28.59 110.95 0.78
C ALA A 99 -27.35 111.81 1.05
N LEU A 100 -26.42 111.27 1.82
CA LEU A 100 -25.11 111.87 2.08
C LEU A 100 -24.09 111.33 1.07
N ALA A 101 -23.37 112.23 0.40
CA ALA A 101 -22.31 111.91 -0.54
C ALA A 101 -20.93 112.26 0.05
N PRO A 102 -19.85 111.55 -0.33
CA PRO A 102 -19.80 110.42 -1.25
C PRO A 102 -20.18 109.07 -0.59
N ARG A 103 -20.48 108.05 -1.41
CA ARG A 103 -20.62 106.68 -0.94
C ARG A 103 -19.29 106.13 -0.43
N GLU A 104 -19.34 105.32 0.61
CA GLU A 104 -18.16 104.66 1.16
C GLU A 104 -18.04 103.23 0.59
N ARG A 105 -16.84 102.78 0.23
CA ARG A 105 -16.64 101.41 -0.23
C ARG A 105 -16.59 100.47 0.98
N LEU A 106 -17.39 99.42 0.98
CA LEU A 106 -17.23 98.35 1.96
C LEU A 106 -15.93 97.59 1.68
N ALA A 107 -15.02 97.58 2.65
CA ALA A 107 -13.73 96.89 2.58
C ALA A 107 -13.68 95.72 3.59
N SER A 108 -12.90 94.70 3.26
CA SER A 108 -12.66 93.55 4.14
C SER A 108 -11.84 93.95 5.37
N ALA A 109 -12.17 93.42 6.55
CA ALA A 109 -11.29 93.52 7.72
C ALA A 109 -9.95 92.83 7.42
N GLY A 110 -8.81 93.39 7.85
CA GLY A 110 -7.48 92.87 7.48
C GLY A 110 -7.27 91.37 7.74
N TYR A 111 -7.79 90.85 8.85
CA TYR A 111 -7.72 89.42 9.18
C TYR A 111 -8.55 88.52 8.23
N SER A 112 -9.60 89.04 7.59
CA SER A 112 -10.41 88.31 6.61
C SER A 112 -9.72 88.16 5.23
N LEU A 113 -8.62 88.86 4.97
CA LEU A 113 -7.80 88.61 3.77
C LEU A 113 -7.10 87.24 3.82
N GLY A 114 -6.96 86.63 5.00
CA GLY A 114 -6.44 85.27 5.16
C GLY A 114 -7.42 84.17 4.74
N THR A 115 -8.73 84.47 4.62
CA THR A 115 -9.77 83.50 4.23
C THR A 115 -10.03 83.50 2.72
N ARG A 116 -9.08 84.00 1.91
CA ARG A 116 -9.20 84.00 0.44
C ARG A 116 -9.35 82.57 -0.07
N GLY A 117 -10.38 82.35 -0.88
CA GLY A 117 -10.65 81.03 -1.45
C GLY A 117 -11.48 80.11 -0.56
N LEU A 118 -12.08 80.60 0.54
CA LEU A 118 -13.10 79.88 1.32
C LEU A 118 -14.49 80.45 1.02
N LEU A 119 -15.44 79.60 0.63
CA LEU A 119 -16.86 79.93 0.50
C LEU A 119 -17.67 79.02 1.41
N VAL A 120 -18.43 79.61 2.33
CA VAL A 120 -19.51 78.92 3.06
C VAL A 120 -20.82 79.28 2.39
N THR A 121 -21.53 78.31 1.82
CA THR A 121 -22.79 78.55 1.10
C THR A 121 -23.96 78.65 2.07
N THR A 122 -25.08 79.24 1.62
CA THR A 122 -26.34 79.32 2.39
C THR A 122 -26.90 77.96 2.78
N ASN A 123 -26.47 76.89 2.11
CA ASN A 123 -26.91 75.52 2.34
C ASN A 123 -25.94 74.73 3.23
N MET A 124 -25.15 75.46 4.03
CA MET A 124 -24.17 74.95 5.00
C MET A 124 -23.07 74.08 4.36
N SER A 125 -22.71 74.35 3.10
CA SER A 125 -21.59 73.67 2.42
C SER A 125 -20.32 74.52 2.48
N VAL A 126 -19.16 73.86 2.53
CA VAL A 126 -17.83 74.51 2.60
C VAL A 126 -17.03 74.20 1.35
N VAL A 127 -16.59 75.23 0.61
CA VAL A 127 -15.81 75.07 -0.62
C VAL A 127 -14.51 75.86 -0.53
N PHE A 128 -13.38 75.16 -0.58
CA PHE A 128 -12.09 75.79 -0.83
C PHE A 128 -11.82 75.90 -2.34
N ASN A 129 -11.22 77.00 -2.79
CA ASN A 129 -11.00 77.38 -4.19
C ASN A 129 -12.28 77.30 -5.07
N PRO A 130 -13.34 78.07 -4.74
CA PRO A 130 -14.66 77.98 -5.41
C PRO A 130 -14.66 78.44 -6.87
N ALA A 131 -13.58 79.07 -7.36
CA ALA A 131 -13.45 79.41 -8.78
C ALA A 131 -13.28 78.17 -9.67
N GLN A 132 -12.85 77.04 -9.09
CA GLN A 132 -12.55 75.82 -9.81
C GLN A 132 -13.27 74.60 -9.23
N ASN A 133 -13.82 74.70 -8.02
CA ASN A 133 -14.57 73.63 -7.35
C ASN A 133 -16.04 74.01 -7.21
N VAL A 134 -16.93 73.04 -7.45
CA VAL A 134 -18.38 73.27 -7.51
C VAL A 134 -19.10 72.32 -6.55
N ILE A 135 -19.89 72.86 -5.63
CA ILE A 135 -20.94 72.12 -4.92
C ILE A 135 -22.28 72.66 -5.43
N ASP A 136 -23.09 71.79 -6.02
CA ASP A 136 -24.44 72.12 -6.45
C ASP A 136 -25.29 72.59 -5.24
N PRO A 137 -26.11 73.64 -5.35
CA PRO A 137 -26.96 74.10 -4.26
C PRO A 137 -27.90 73.02 -3.70
N LEU A 138 -28.31 72.04 -4.51
CA LEU A 138 -29.14 70.91 -4.09
C LEU A 138 -28.34 69.79 -3.39
N ALA A 139 -27.06 70.01 -3.04
CA ALA A 139 -26.22 69.11 -2.26
C ALA A 139 -25.82 69.74 -0.90
N PRO A 140 -26.79 70.01 0.00
CA PRO A 140 -26.52 70.68 1.27
C PRO A 140 -25.59 69.85 2.17
N LEU A 141 -24.96 70.52 3.14
CA LEU A 141 -24.07 69.92 4.14
C LEU A 141 -22.83 69.22 3.55
N SER A 142 -22.38 69.64 2.36
CA SER A 142 -21.27 69.00 1.66
C SER A 142 -19.99 69.82 1.78
N ALA A 143 -18.83 69.20 1.56
CA ALA A 143 -17.55 69.90 1.64
C ALA A 143 -16.58 69.51 0.52
N ILE A 144 -15.87 70.50 -0.01
CA ILE A 144 -14.69 70.30 -0.87
C ILE A 144 -13.48 70.97 -0.18
N GLY A 145 -12.52 70.15 0.24
CA GLY A 145 -11.34 70.56 1.01
C GLY A 145 -10.28 71.38 0.25
N GLY A 146 -10.36 71.46 -1.09
CA GLY A 146 -9.45 72.25 -1.92
C GLY A 146 -9.24 71.68 -3.32
N GLY A 147 -8.12 72.03 -3.96
CA GLY A 147 -7.76 71.51 -5.29
C GLY A 147 -8.42 72.21 -6.47
N ASN A 148 -8.55 71.51 -7.59
CA ASN A 148 -9.01 72.03 -8.88
C ASN A 148 -10.05 71.09 -9.52
N GLN A 149 -11.12 71.66 -10.11
CA GLN A 149 -12.11 70.90 -10.89
C GLN A 149 -12.83 69.79 -10.11
N ASN A 150 -13.01 69.93 -8.80
CA ASN A 150 -13.79 68.99 -8.01
C ASN A 150 -15.27 69.37 -8.01
N ILE A 151 -16.16 68.37 -8.15
CA ILE A 151 -17.60 68.59 -8.34
C ILE A 151 -18.41 67.68 -7.42
N ILE A 152 -19.31 68.27 -6.62
CA ILE A 152 -20.41 67.56 -5.93
C ILE A 152 -21.72 67.99 -6.60
N GLN A 153 -22.41 67.07 -7.25
CA GLN A 153 -23.60 67.33 -8.06
C GLN A 153 -24.90 67.35 -7.22
N SER A 154 -26.01 67.77 -7.84
CA SER A 154 -27.33 67.91 -7.21
C SER A 154 -27.79 66.64 -6.49
N ASN A 155 -28.46 66.81 -5.34
CA ASN A 155 -28.94 65.71 -4.50
C ASN A 155 -27.83 64.75 -4.04
N ALA A 156 -26.58 65.17 -3.88
CA ALA A 156 -25.52 64.39 -3.24
C ALA A 156 -25.22 64.94 -1.83
N TYR A 157 -26.24 65.04 -0.97
CA TYR A 157 -26.13 65.72 0.32
C TYR A 157 -25.14 65.03 1.26
N ARG A 158 -24.54 65.79 2.18
CA ARG A 158 -23.58 65.29 3.19
C ARG A 158 -22.34 64.61 2.59
N SER A 159 -21.96 64.99 1.37
CA SER A 159 -20.83 64.38 0.68
C SER A 159 -19.55 65.18 0.88
N VAL A 160 -18.41 64.49 0.86
CA VAL A 160 -17.10 65.13 1.08
C VAL A 160 -16.15 64.75 -0.04
N ILE A 161 -15.49 65.76 -0.62
CA ILE A 161 -14.28 65.60 -1.42
C ILE A 161 -13.12 66.24 -0.65
N GLY A 162 -12.10 65.45 -0.28
CA GLY A 162 -10.96 65.97 0.50
C GLY A 162 -10.07 66.95 -0.27
N GLY A 163 -10.00 66.85 -1.61
CA GLY A 163 -9.25 67.77 -2.48
C GLY A 163 -8.90 67.13 -3.83
N GLY A 164 -7.73 67.47 -4.39
CA GLY A 164 -7.22 66.88 -5.63
C GLY A 164 -7.70 67.54 -6.92
N GLY A 165 -7.60 66.83 -8.04
CA GLY A 165 -7.91 67.31 -9.38
C GLY A 165 -9.03 66.50 -10.05
N GLY A 166 -10.10 67.15 -10.52
CA GLY A 166 -11.10 66.48 -11.38
C GLY A 166 -11.93 65.39 -10.70
N ASN A 167 -12.09 65.41 -9.37
CA ASN A 167 -12.89 64.39 -8.66
C ASN A 167 -14.38 64.74 -8.66
N THR A 168 -15.25 63.75 -8.84
CA THR A 168 -16.70 63.98 -8.93
C THR A 168 -17.51 63.05 -8.03
N ILE A 169 -18.40 63.61 -7.21
CA ILE A 169 -19.51 62.90 -6.58
C ILE A 169 -20.79 63.29 -7.33
N GLN A 170 -21.39 62.33 -8.01
CA GLN A 170 -22.50 62.57 -8.94
C GLN A 170 -23.86 62.66 -8.26
N THR A 171 -24.88 63.01 -9.05
CA THR A 171 -26.25 63.22 -8.56
C THR A 171 -26.80 62.02 -7.80
N ASN A 172 -27.50 62.24 -6.70
CA ASN A 172 -28.02 61.16 -5.86
C ASN A 172 -26.93 60.23 -5.30
N ALA A 173 -25.68 60.66 -5.07
CA ALA A 173 -24.65 59.85 -4.40
C ALA A 173 -24.47 60.28 -2.93
N ASN A 174 -25.58 60.34 -2.19
CA ASN A 174 -25.66 60.88 -0.83
C ASN A 174 -24.69 60.25 0.17
N ALA A 175 -24.22 61.07 1.11
CA ALA A 175 -23.37 60.67 2.24
C ALA A 175 -22.12 59.90 1.80
N SER A 176 -21.59 60.23 0.63
CA SER A 176 -20.39 59.58 0.09
C SER A 176 -19.13 60.36 0.42
N PHE A 177 -18.02 59.65 0.55
CA PHE A 177 -16.72 60.21 0.85
C PHE A 177 -15.73 59.91 -0.28
N LEU A 178 -15.07 60.94 -0.78
CA LEU A 178 -13.98 60.86 -1.74
C LEU A 178 -12.74 61.57 -1.16
N GLY A 179 -11.69 60.83 -0.79
CA GLY A 179 -10.56 61.40 -0.04
C GLY A 179 -9.69 62.39 -0.83
N GLY A 180 -9.60 62.26 -2.16
CA GLY A 180 -8.90 63.19 -3.06
C GLY A 180 -8.33 62.48 -4.28
N GLY A 181 -7.16 62.92 -4.76
CA GLY A 181 -6.47 62.32 -5.90
C GLY A 181 -6.85 62.96 -7.25
N GLU A 182 -6.68 62.22 -8.35
CA GLU A 182 -6.92 62.71 -9.71
C GLU A 182 -8.00 61.88 -10.43
N GLY A 183 -9.05 62.54 -10.94
CA GLY A 183 -10.03 61.92 -11.84
C GLY A 183 -10.86 60.79 -11.21
N ASN A 184 -11.05 60.78 -9.89
CA ASN A 184 -11.87 59.76 -9.24
C ASN A 184 -13.36 60.11 -9.27
N SER A 185 -14.24 59.10 -9.32
CA SER A 185 -15.68 59.33 -9.37
C SER A 185 -16.48 58.39 -8.47
N ILE A 186 -17.47 58.95 -7.78
CA ILE A 186 -18.59 58.22 -7.18
C ILE A 186 -19.83 58.60 -7.98
N GLN A 187 -20.38 57.64 -8.73
CA GLN A 187 -21.44 57.89 -9.71
C GLN A 187 -22.83 57.90 -9.08
N ALA A 188 -23.83 58.23 -9.90
CA ALA A 188 -25.19 58.43 -9.43
C ALA A 188 -25.75 57.22 -8.67
N TYR A 189 -26.58 57.47 -7.66
CA TYR A 189 -27.23 56.44 -6.84
C TYR A 189 -26.28 55.55 -6.02
N ALA A 190 -24.97 55.80 -5.98
CA ALA A 190 -24.00 55.05 -5.17
C ALA A 190 -23.91 55.60 -3.73
N TYR A 191 -25.03 55.64 -3.01
CA TYR A 191 -25.11 56.21 -1.66
C TYR A 191 -24.18 55.52 -0.65
N TYR A 192 -23.73 56.26 0.37
CA TYR A 192 -22.89 55.76 1.47
C TYR A 192 -21.58 55.12 1.02
N SER A 193 -21.08 55.50 -0.15
CA SER A 193 -19.86 54.92 -0.71
C SER A 193 -18.62 55.63 -0.19
N PHE A 194 -17.52 54.88 -0.07
CA PHE A 194 -16.23 55.39 0.33
C PHE A 194 -15.20 55.16 -0.78
N LEU A 195 -14.56 56.22 -1.27
CA LEU A 195 -13.43 56.17 -2.18
C LEU A 195 -12.25 56.90 -1.52
N GLY A 196 -11.18 56.18 -1.14
CA GLY A 196 -10.09 56.75 -0.36
C GLY A 196 -9.21 57.75 -1.12
N GLY A 197 -9.04 57.59 -2.44
CA GLY A 197 -8.34 58.53 -3.32
C GLY A 197 -7.69 57.82 -4.51
N GLY A 198 -6.53 58.30 -4.96
CA GLY A 198 -5.76 57.68 -6.05
C GLY A 198 -6.00 58.32 -7.42
N GLY A 199 -5.81 57.57 -8.51
CA GLY A 199 -5.98 58.04 -9.89
C GLY A 199 -7.02 57.25 -10.68
N GLY A 200 -8.02 57.92 -11.25
CA GLY A 200 -8.97 57.29 -12.18
C GLY A 200 -9.84 56.17 -11.58
N ASN A 201 -10.06 56.15 -10.27
CA ASN A 201 -10.89 55.13 -9.63
C ASN A 201 -12.38 55.48 -9.73
N SER A 202 -13.25 54.46 -9.82
CA SER A 202 -14.70 54.69 -9.93
C SER A 202 -15.54 53.74 -9.08
N ILE A 203 -16.47 54.30 -8.31
CA ILE A 203 -17.63 53.58 -7.78
C ILE A 203 -18.81 53.97 -8.66
N ARG A 204 -19.34 53.03 -9.44
CA ARG A 204 -20.28 53.30 -10.54
C ARG A 204 -21.74 53.28 -10.09
N LEU A 205 -22.63 53.54 -11.05
CA LEU A 205 -24.08 53.66 -10.89
C LEU A 205 -24.66 52.63 -9.91
N SER A 206 -25.36 53.08 -8.87
CA SER A 206 -26.04 52.20 -7.90
C SER A 206 -25.12 51.21 -7.16
N ALA A 207 -23.79 51.40 -7.08
CA ALA A 207 -22.92 50.59 -6.24
C ALA A 207 -22.99 51.03 -4.76
N ILE A 208 -24.15 50.84 -4.15
CA ILE A 208 -24.50 51.35 -2.81
C ILE A 208 -23.64 50.71 -1.72
N CYS A 209 -23.25 51.50 -0.71
CA CYS A 209 -22.47 51.07 0.46
C CYS A 209 -21.14 50.38 0.10
N SER A 210 -20.55 50.74 -1.04
CA SER A 210 -19.33 50.12 -1.52
C SER A 210 -18.09 50.89 -1.07
N VAL A 211 -16.98 50.17 -0.89
CA VAL A 211 -15.72 50.72 -0.37
C VAL A 211 -14.61 50.46 -1.37
N LEU A 212 -13.99 51.52 -1.87
CA LEU A 212 -12.81 51.50 -2.73
C LEU A 212 -11.67 52.22 -2.00
N GLY A 213 -10.65 51.49 -1.54
CA GLY A 213 -9.60 52.07 -0.71
C GLY A 213 -8.69 53.08 -1.43
N GLY A 214 -8.44 52.91 -2.72
CA GLY A 214 -7.69 53.83 -3.57
C GLY A 214 -6.99 53.12 -4.74
N GLY A 215 -5.79 53.60 -5.12
CA GLY A 215 -4.97 52.99 -6.18
C GLY A 215 -5.13 53.68 -7.54
N SER A 216 -4.92 52.95 -8.64
CA SER A 216 -5.03 53.46 -10.00
C SER A 216 -5.99 52.61 -10.84
N GLY A 217 -6.95 53.23 -11.53
CA GLY A 217 -7.79 52.54 -12.51
C GLY A 217 -8.77 51.49 -11.93
N ASN A 218 -9.01 51.48 -10.62
CA ASN A 218 -9.89 50.48 -10.01
C ASN A 218 -11.36 50.85 -10.17
N SER A 219 -12.23 49.85 -10.29
CA SER A 219 -13.67 50.07 -10.41
C SER A 219 -14.52 49.10 -9.59
N ILE A 220 -15.51 49.66 -8.90
CA ILE A 220 -16.67 48.90 -8.42
C ILE A 220 -17.84 49.32 -9.30
N GLN A 221 -18.34 48.40 -10.12
CA GLN A 221 -19.25 48.69 -11.22
C GLN A 221 -20.73 48.62 -10.81
N THR A 222 -21.61 48.82 -11.80
CA THR A 222 -23.05 49.04 -11.60
C THR A 222 -23.71 47.95 -10.75
N ASN A 223 -24.53 48.33 -9.77
CA ASN A 223 -25.25 47.39 -8.88
C ASN A 223 -24.37 46.41 -8.07
N ALA A 224 -23.05 46.60 -7.98
CA ALA A 224 -22.19 45.82 -7.09
C ALA A 224 -22.31 46.32 -5.64
N TYR A 225 -23.50 46.13 -5.05
CA TYR A 225 -23.85 46.63 -3.72
C TYR A 225 -23.01 45.98 -2.62
N TYR A 226 -22.64 46.74 -1.58
CA TYR A 226 -21.90 46.26 -0.40
C TYR A 226 -20.55 45.60 -0.74
N SER A 227 -19.96 45.98 -1.87
CA SER A 227 -18.71 45.38 -2.33
C SER A 227 -17.51 46.18 -1.83
N VAL A 228 -16.40 45.47 -1.60
CA VAL A 228 -15.16 46.05 -1.07
C VAL A 228 -14.03 45.78 -2.05
N LEU A 229 -13.37 46.84 -2.51
CA LEU A 229 -12.14 46.81 -3.28
C LEU A 229 -11.05 47.54 -2.48
N GLY A 230 -10.05 46.81 -1.98
CA GLY A 230 -9.03 47.40 -1.09
C GLY A 230 -8.10 48.41 -1.77
N GLY A 231 -7.78 48.22 -3.06
CA GLY A 231 -7.02 49.16 -3.89
C GLY A 231 -6.26 48.44 -5.00
N GLY A 232 -5.07 48.94 -5.36
CA GLY A 232 -4.19 48.32 -6.37
C GLY A 232 -4.25 49.02 -7.74
N GLU A 233 -3.99 48.27 -8.81
CA GLU A 233 -3.99 48.76 -10.19
C GLU A 233 -4.94 47.94 -11.08
N ASP A 234 -5.84 48.61 -11.79
CA ASP A 234 -6.74 48.01 -12.78
C ASP A 234 -7.60 46.83 -12.26
N ASN A 235 -7.99 46.86 -10.98
CA ASN A 235 -8.89 45.84 -10.43
C ASN A 235 -10.35 46.21 -10.67
N SER A 236 -11.20 45.21 -10.87
CA SER A 236 -12.63 45.42 -11.11
C SER A 236 -13.53 44.47 -10.33
N ILE A 237 -14.54 45.02 -9.67
CA ILE A 237 -15.75 44.30 -9.27
C ILE A 237 -16.83 44.72 -10.26
N GLN A 238 -17.26 43.81 -11.12
CA GLN A 238 -18.11 44.08 -12.28
C GLN A 238 -19.61 44.07 -11.91
N PRO A 239 -20.52 44.39 -12.86
CA PRO A 239 -21.92 44.59 -12.54
C PRO A 239 -22.60 43.41 -11.85
N ASP A 240 -23.50 43.72 -10.91
CA ASP A 240 -24.28 42.74 -10.16
C ASP A 240 -23.44 41.73 -9.34
N ALA A 241 -22.13 41.96 -9.15
CA ALA A 241 -21.30 41.20 -8.21
C ALA A 241 -21.47 41.75 -6.77
N TRP A 242 -22.67 41.60 -6.23
CA TRP A 242 -23.06 42.12 -4.92
C TRP A 242 -22.34 41.38 -3.78
N ARG A 243 -21.96 42.11 -2.72
CA ARG A 243 -21.22 41.60 -1.54
C ARG A 243 -19.90 40.92 -1.91
N ALA A 244 -19.27 41.35 -3.01
CA ALA A 244 -17.98 40.84 -3.43
C ALA A 244 -16.84 41.54 -2.68
N VAL A 245 -15.75 40.82 -2.41
CA VAL A 245 -14.55 41.36 -1.76
C VAL A 245 -13.35 41.10 -2.64
N LEU A 246 -12.68 42.16 -3.08
CA LEU A 246 -11.41 42.13 -3.80
C LEU A 246 -10.35 42.85 -2.97
N GLY A 247 -9.39 42.13 -2.41
CA GLY A 247 -8.41 42.72 -1.47
C GLY A 247 -7.45 43.75 -2.11
N GLY A 248 -7.03 43.53 -3.36
CA GLY A 248 -6.26 44.47 -4.17
C GLY A 248 -5.45 43.76 -5.26
N GLY A 249 -4.25 44.25 -5.55
CA GLY A 249 -3.32 43.65 -6.52
C GLY A 249 -3.35 44.34 -7.89
N GLN A 250 -3.04 43.61 -8.95
CA GLN A 250 -3.02 44.11 -10.33
C GLN A 250 -3.95 43.28 -11.23
N GLN A 251 -4.81 43.94 -12.01
CA GLN A 251 -5.62 43.29 -13.06
C GLN A 251 -6.51 42.14 -12.55
N ASN A 252 -6.97 42.18 -11.30
CA ASN A 252 -7.89 41.17 -10.79
C ASN A 252 -9.34 41.54 -11.08
N SER A 253 -10.19 40.54 -11.32
CA SER A 253 -11.60 40.76 -11.61
C SER A 253 -12.53 39.80 -10.86
N ILE A 254 -13.59 40.35 -10.27
CA ILE A 254 -14.80 39.61 -9.90
C ILE A 254 -15.86 40.04 -10.90
N GLN A 255 -16.26 39.15 -11.79
CA GLN A 255 -17.02 39.45 -13.00
C GLN A 255 -18.53 39.47 -12.75
N VAL A 256 -19.29 39.74 -13.82
CA VAL A 256 -20.75 39.98 -13.78
C VAL A 256 -21.49 38.90 -13.01
N GLY A 257 -22.32 39.27 -12.04
CA GLY A 257 -23.17 38.32 -11.30
C GLY A 257 -22.42 37.35 -10.35
N ALA A 258 -21.09 37.47 -10.20
CA ALA A 258 -20.30 36.67 -9.26
C ALA A 258 -20.43 37.20 -7.81
N GLY A 259 -21.67 37.34 -7.33
CA GLY A 259 -21.97 37.84 -5.99
C GLY A 259 -21.44 36.92 -4.89
N HIS A 260 -21.26 37.47 -3.69
CA HIS A 260 -20.71 36.79 -2.50
C HIS A 260 -19.28 36.27 -2.62
N SER A 261 -18.60 36.52 -3.74
CA SER A 261 -17.27 35.97 -3.99
C SER A 261 -16.15 36.78 -3.31
N PHE A 262 -15.08 36.08 -2.93
CA PHE A 262 -13.90 36.65 -2.31
C PHE A 262 -12.67 36.42 -3.21
N LEU A 263 -11.94 37.48 -3.52
CA LEU A 263 -10.66 37.46 -4.22
C LEU A 263 -9.62 38.20 -3.37
N GLY A 264 -8.66 37.49 -2.78
CA GLY A 264 -7.71 38.10 -1.83
C GLY A 264 -6.75 39.11 -2.44
N GLY A 265 -6.30 38.90 -3.68
CA GLY A 265 -5.46 39.83 -4.45
C GLY A 265 -4.58 39.10 -5.47
N GLY A 266 -3.38 39.61 -5.72
CA GLY A 266 -2.41 39.02 -6.65
C GLY A 266 -2.41 39.68 -8.03
N GLN A 267 -2.05 38.94 -9.07
CA GLN A 267 -1.99 39.44 -10.45
C GLN A 267 -2.87 38.60 -11.38
N GLY A 268 -3.71 39.25 -12.19
CA GLY A 268 -4.45 38.59 -13.28
C GLY A 268 -5.45 37.52 -12.84
N ASN A 269 -5.91 37.52 -11.59
CA ASN A 269 -6.86 36.52 -11.11
C ASN A 269 -8.30 36.89 -11.47
N SER A 270 -9.13 35.89 -11.78
CA SER A 270 -10.53 36.11 -12.13
C SER A 270 -11.50 35.13 -11.45
N ILE A 271 -12.60 35.67 -10.93
CA ILE A 271 -13.82 34.93 -10.64
C ILE A 271 -14.84 35.38 -11.69
N GLN A 272 -15.16 34.49 -12.62
CA GLN A 272 -15.86 34.85 -13.85
C GLN A 272 -17.39 34.90 -13.68
N THR A 273 -18.07 35.29 -14.76
CA THR A 273 -19.52 35.55 -14.79
C THR A 273 -20.35 34.46 -14.10
N ASN A 274 -21.28 34.86 -13.23
CA ASN A 274 -22.16 33.97 -12.45
C ASN A 274 -21.46 32.98 -11.50
N ALA A 275 -20.13 32.99 -11.34
CA ALA A 275 -19.44 32.16 -10.36
C ALA A 275 -19.61 32.73 -8.94
N SER A 276 -20.82 32.61 -8.40
CA SER A 276 -21.18 33.15 -7.10
C SER A 276 -20.67 32.29 -5.95
N SER A 277 -20.51 32.91 -4.78
CA SER A 277 -20.06 32.27 -3.53
C SER A 277 -18.69 31.58 -3.65
N CYS A 278 -17.82 32.08 -4.53
CA CYS A 278 -16.50 31.50 -4.77
C CYS A 278 -15.42 32.13 -3.89
N PHE A 279 -14.38 31.35 -3.57
CA PHE A 279 -13.20 31.84 -2.86
C PHE A 279 -11.96 31.69 -3.74
N LEU A 280 -11.25 32.77 -4.01
CA LEU A 280 -9.95 32.80 -4.67
C LEU A 280 -8.96 33.53 -3.76
N GLY A 281 -8.02 32.79 -3.14
CA GLY A 281 -7.14 33.38 -2.12
C GLY A 281 -6.14 34.41 -2.67
N GLY A 282 -5.70 34.25 -3.92
CA GLY A 282 -4.86 35.18 -4.68
C GLY A 282 -3.92 34.45 -5.63
N GLY A 283 -2.71 34.99 -5.83
CA GLY A 283 -1.67 34.36 -6.67
C GLY A 283 -1.55 35.03 -8.05
N ASP A 284 -1.12 34.27 -9.05
CA ASP A 284 -0.92 34.76 -10.41
C ASP A 284 -1.76 33.96 -11.42
N ASN A 285 -2.55 34.66 -12.24
CA ASN A 285 -3.31 34.08 -13.36
C ASN A 285 -4.22 32.88 -12.98
N ASN A 286 -4.85 32.91 -11.81
CA ASN A 286 -5.82 31.89 -11.42
C ASN A 286 -7.23 32.25 -11.87
N SER A 287 -8.03 31.26 -12.29
CA SER A 287 -9.39 31.48 -12.76
C SER A 287 -10.39 30.50 -12.15
N ILE A 288 -11.47 31.03 -11.57
CA ILE A 288 -12.71 30.28 -11.36
C ILE A 288 -13.66 30.74 -12.47
N GLN A 289 -13.96 29.86 -13.42
CA GLN A 289 -14.67 30.22 -14.64
C GLN A 289 -16.19 30.34 -14.43
N HIS A 290 -16.90 30.78 -15.48
CA HIS A 290 -18.32 31.12 -15.39
C HIS A 290 -19.18 29.93 -14.92
N ASP A 291 -20.23 30.20 -14.14
CA ASP A 291 -21.14 29.18 -13.61
C ASP A 291 -20.45 28.10 -12.72
N ALA A 292 -19.27 28.37 -12.18
CA ALA A 292 -18.53 27.48 -11.28
C ALA A 292 -18.84 27.69 -9.78
N TYR A 293 -20.13 27.73 -9.44
CA TYR A 293 -20.67 28.10 -8.12
C TYR A 293 -20.02 27.38 -6.92
N ASP A 294 -19.95 28.05 -5.77
CA ASP A 294 -19.48 27.48 -4.50
C ASP A 294 -18.05 26.86 -4.55
N SER A 295 -17.21 27.29 -5.49
CA SER A 295 -15.88 26.71 -5.70
C SER A 295 -14.77 27.46 -4.94
N VAL A 296 -13.70 26.74 -4.62
CA VAL A 296 -12.57 27.27 -3.84
C VAL A 296 -11.26 27.05 -4.59
N LEU A 297 -10.50 28.12 -4.79
CA LEU A 297 -9.15 28.13 -5.32
C LEU A 297 -8.24 28.86 -4.31
N GLY A 298 -7.41 28.12 -3.58
CA GLY A 298 -6.61 28.68 -2.49
C GLY A 298 -5.54 29.69 -2.94
N GLY A 299 -4.97 29.50 -4.14
CA GLY A 299 -4.06 30.45 -4.79
C GLY A 299 -3.10 29.76 -5.75
N GLY A 300 -1.86 30.24 -5.85
CA GLY A 300 -0.81 29.64 -6.70
C GLY A 300 -0.67 30.32 -8.05
N SER A 301 -0.21 29.60 -9.08
CA SER A 301 -0.04 30.16 -10.43
C SER A 301 -0.75 29.33 -11.50
N GLY A 302 -1.54 29.97 -12.36
CA GLY A 302 -2.15 29.32 -13.53
C GLY A 302 -3.12 28.18 -13.20
N ASN A 303 -3.76 28.21 -12.02
CA ASN A 303 -4.75 27.20 -11.66
C ASN A 303 -6.13 27.58 -12.19
N SER A 304 -6.92 26.59 -12.63
CA SER A 304 -8.24 26.83 -13.20
C SER A 304 -9.30 25.83 -12.73
N ILE A 305 -10.42 26.35 -12.24
CA ILE A 305 -11.68 25.61 -12.12
C ILE A 305 -12.54 26.04 -13.31
N GLN A 306 -12.83 25.11 -14.21
CA GLN A 306 -13.54 25.43 -15.45
C GLN A 306 -15.04 25.65 -15.22
N HIS A 307 -15.69 26.16 -16.26
CA HIS A 307 -17.09 26.53 -16.21
C HIS A 307 -18.01 25.33 -15.97
N ASP A 308 -19.26 25.62 -15.60
CA ASP A 308 -20.24 24.60 -15.23
C ASP A 308 -19.64 23.58 -14.27
N THR A 309 -18.91 24.02 -13.24
CA THR A 309 -18.27 23.13 -12.27
C THR A 309 -18.47 23.68 -10.88
N TRP A 310 -19.43 23.13 -10.16
CA TRP A 310 -19.79 23.60 -8.83
C TRP A 310 -19.10 22.76 -7.74
N ARG A 311 -18.77 23.44 -6.63
CA ARG A 311 -18.18 22.85 -5.41
C ARG A 311 -16.85 22.12 -5.66
N ALA A 312 -16.08 22.63 -6.61
CA ALA A 312 -14.73 22.14 -6.87
C ALA A 312 -13.73 22.83 -5.94
N PHE A 313 -12.63 22.13 -5.65
CA PHE A 313 -11.58 22.62 -4.77
C PHE A 313 -10.21 22.47 -5.43
N ILE A 314 -9.48 23.58 -5.54
CA ILE A 314 -8.04 23.58 -5.80
C ILE A 314 -7.36 24.25 -4.60
N GLY A 315 -6.53 23.53 -3.85
CA GLY A 315 -5.85 24.09 -2.68
C GLY A 315 -4.75 25.10 -3.03
N GLY A 316 -4.11 24.95 -4.19
CA GLY A 316 -3.08 25.85 -4.70
C GLY A 316 -2.16 25.15 -5.69
N GLY A 317 -0.88 25.55 -5.72
CA GLY A 317 0.13 24.96 -6.61
C GLY A 317 0.22 25.66 -7.96
N GLU A 318 0.66 24.94 -9.00
CA GLU A 318 0.86 25.52 -10.33
C GLU A 318 0.25 24.65 -11.43
N GLY A 319 -0.45 25.28 -12.38
CA GLY A 319 -0.99 24.62 -13.56
C GLY A 319 -2.04 23.55 -13.27
N ASN A 320 -2.72 23.59 -12.13
CA ASN A 320 -3.75 22.62 -11.79
C ASN A 320 -5.09 22.98 -12.43
N LYS A 321 -5.80 21.97 -12.94
CA LYS A 321 -7.04 22.18 -13.70
C LYS A 321 -8.15 21.22 -13.30
N ILE A 322 -9.31 21.74 -12.93
CA ILE A 322 -10.54 20.95 -12.83
C ILE A 322 -11.42 21.27 -14.04
N GLY A 323 -11.67 20.26 -14.86
CA GLY A 323 -12.40 20.38 -16.13
C GLY A 323 -13.89 20.66 -15.98
N VAL A 324 -14.54 20.96 -17.11
CA VAL A 324 -15.98 21.29 -17.21
C VAL A 324 -16.85 20.16 -16.67
N ASN A 325 -17.94 20.46 -15.95
CA ASN A 325 -18.88 19.47 -15.41
C ASN A 325 -18.26 18.45 -14.43
N ALA A 326 -17.09 18.74 -13.85
CA ALA A 326 -16.39 17.87 -12.90
C ALA A 326 -16.73 18.22 -11.44
N TYR A 327 -18.02 18.14 -11.10
CA TYR A 327 -18.55 18.57 -9.81
C TYR A 327 -17.90 17.82 -8.63
N TYR A 328 -17.75 18.52 -7.49
CA TYR A 328 -17.18 17.97 -6.26
C TYR A 328 -15.75 17.42 -6.38
N SER A 329 -15.04 17.78 -7.44
CA SER A 329 -13.69 17.30 -7.67
C SER A 329 -12.66 18.14 -6.92
N VAL A 330 -11.55 17.50 -6.57
CA VAL A 330 -10.56 18.04 -5.63
C VAL A 330 -9.16 17.87 -6.18
N ILE A 331 -8.41 18.98 -6.17
CA ILE A 331 -6.96 18.99 -6.32
C ILE A 331 -6.39 19.69 -5.08
N PRO A 332 -5.84 18.98 -4.09
CA PRO A 332 -5.31 19.63 -2.88
C PRO A 332 -4.11 20.56 -3.17
N GLY A 333 -3.43 20.37 -4.30
CA GLY A 333 -2.32 21.18 -4.77
C GLY A 333 -1.36 20.37 -5.63
N GLY A 334 -0.12 20.86 -5.77
CA GLY A 334 0.91 20.25 -6.60
C GLY A 334 1.11 20.95 -7.94
N LEU A 335 1.69 20.26 -8.91
CA LEU A 335 2.06 20.85 -10.21
C LEU A 335 1.47 20.04 -11.37
N ASN A 336 0.74 20.72 -12.25
CA ASN A 336 0.15 20.17 -13.47
C ASN A 336 -0.81 18.98 -13.26
N ASN A 337 -1.56 18.94 -12.16
CA ASN A 337 -2.61 17.94 -11.96
C ASN A 337 -3.89 18.34 -12.70
N ALA A 338 -4.63 17.36 -13.20
CA ALA A 338 -5.87 17.61 -13.89
C ALA A 338 -6.98 16.63 -13.50
N VAL A 339 -8.19 17.16 -13.38
CA VAL A 339 -9.43 16.40 -13.41
C VAL A 339 -10.08 16.64 -14.77
N SER A 340 -10.38 15.58 -15.52
CA SER A 340 -10.96 15.73 -16.85
C SER A 340 -12.43 16.19 -16.81
N ASN A 341 -12.92 16.65 -17.96
CA ASN A 341 -14.32 17.04 -18.11
C ASN A 341 -15.26 15.89 -17.73
N GLY A 342 -16.31 16.20 -16.95
CA GLY A 342 -17.31 15.22 -16.51
C GLY A 342 -16.83 14.22 -15.46
N ALA A 343 -15.56 14.24 -15.05
CA ALA A 343 -15.02 13.37 -14.01
C ALA A 343 -15.44 13.88 -12.62
N ARG A 344 -16.72 13.69 -12.29
CA ARG A 344 -17.32 14.07 -11.00
C ARG A 344 -16.72 13.29 -9.84
N ASN A 345 -16.63 13.91 -8.67
CA ASN A 345 -16.08 13.31 -7.45
C ASN A 345 -14.66 12.76 -7.62
N ALA A 346 -13.87 13.33 -8.53
CA ALA A 346 -12.53 12.88 -8.82
C ALA A 346 -11.51 13.63 -7.97
N PHE A 347 -10.40 12.96 -7.65
CA PHE A 347 -9.32 13.50 -6.83
C PHE A 347 -7.99 13.34 -7.56
N ALA A 348 -7.26 14.42 -7.79
CA ALA A 348 -5.93 14.39 -8.41
C ALA A 348 -4.92 15.15 -7.55
N ALA A 349 -3.77 14.55 -7.23
CA ALA A 349 -2.76 15.18 -6.37
C ALA A 349 -1.32 14.78 -6.75
N GLY A 350 -0.37 15.68 -6.45
CA GLY A 350 1.07 15.45 -6.66
C GLY A 350 1.61 16.16 -7.90
N TYR A 351 2.26 15.43 -8.80
CA TYR A 351 2.81 15.98 -10.04
C TYR A 351 2.30 15.21 -11.25
N ARG A 352 1.62 15.90 -12.16
CA ARG A 352 1.03 15.32 -13.39
C ARG A 352 0.05 14.15 -13.15
N ALA A 353 -0.70 14.17 -12.05
CA ALA A 353 -1.80 13.23 -11.82
C ALA A 353 -3.05 13.63 -12.65
N LYS A 354 -3.64 12.67 -13.38
CA LYS A 354 -4.78 12.86 -14.29
C LYS A 354 -5.98 11.99 -13.88
N ALA A 355 -6.89 12.57 -13.12
CA ALA A 355 -8.14 11.91 -12.75
C ALA A 355 -9.17 12.11 -13.88
N ASN A 356 -9.14 11.19 -14.84
CA ASN A 356 -9.89 11.28 -16.09
C ASN A 356 -11.31 10.74 -16.01
N HIS A 357 -11.63 9.96 -14.98
CA HIS A 357 -12.92 9.29 -14.85
C HIS A 357 -13.58 9.62 -13.50
N ALA A 358 -14.92 9.59 -13.47
CA ALA A 358 -15.68 9.87 -12.25
C ALA A 358 -15.31 8.94 -11.10
N GLY A 359 -15.24 9.49 -9.89
CA GLY A 359 -14.90 8.78 -8.65
C GLY A 359 -13.45 8.30 -8.57
N SER A 360 -12.58 8.64 -9.52
CA SER A 360 -11.18 8.23 -9.48
C SER A 360 -10.37 9.05 -8.49
N PHE A 361 -9.44 8.39 -7.79
CA PHE A 361 -8.42 9.00 -6.95
C PHE A 361 -7.06 8.71 -7.59
N VAL A 362 -6.32 9.75 -7.97
CA VAL A 362 -5.03 9.63 -8.63
C VAL A 362 -4.00 10.45 -7.87
N TRP A 363 -2.98 9.78 -7.34
CA TRP A 363 -1.79 10.41 -6.78
C TRP A 363 -0.57 10.04 -7.61
N ALA A 364 0.27 11.03 -7.94
CA ALA A 364 1.46 10.81 -8.75
C ALA A 364 2.69 11.52 -8.17
N ASP A 365 3.81 10.80 -8.13
CA ASP A 365 5.12 11.32 -7.76
C ASP A 365 5.75 12.25 -8.82
N ARG A 366 6.98 12.69 -8.58
CA ARG A 366 7.73 13.68 -9.38
C ARG A 366 8.16 13.20 -10.77
N GLN A 367 7.75 12.02 -11.24
CA GLN A 367 8.11 11.60 -12.60
C GLN A 367 7.51 12.53 -13.66
N GLU A 368 8.30 12.88 -14.68
CA GLU A 368 7.90 13.76 -15.78
C GLU A 368 7.01 13.05 -16.83
N SER A 369 6.04 12.28 -16.38
CA SER A 369 5.05 11.62 -17.22
C SER A 369 3.67 11.77 -16.60
N ASP A 370 2.65 11.83 -17.44
CA ASP A 370 1.27 11.83 -16.97
C ASP A 370 0.92 10.46 -16.37
N PHE A 371 0.24 10.47 -15.22
CA PHE A 371 -0.30 9.26 -14.60
C PHE A 371 -1.81 9.38 -14.52
N ALA A 372 -2.52 8.51 -15.23
CA ALA A 372 -3.93 8.70 -15.51
C ALA A 372 -4.82 7.52 -15.08
N SER A 373 -6.01 7.83 -14.57
CA SER A 373 -7.09 6.83 -14.47
C SER A 373 -7.51 6.35 -15.86
N THR A 374 -7.81 5.07 -15.97
CA THR A 374 -8.30 4.39 -17.18
C THR A 374 -9.76 3.92 -17.07
N ALA A 375 -10.36 3.99 -15.88
CA ALA A 375 -11.77 3.67 -15.63
C ALA A 375 -12.33 4.46 -14.43
N THR A 376 -13.65 4.45 -14.26
CA THR A 376 -14.35 5.06 -13.11
C THR A 376 -13.99 4.36 -11.80
N ASN A 377 -14.06 5.09 -10.69
CA ASN A 377 -13.85 4.58 -9.32
C ASN A 377 -12.49 3.89 -9.09
N GLN A 378 -11.45 4.24 -9.86
CA GLN A 378 -10.11 3.72 -9.64
C GLN A 378 -9.38 4.49 -8.54
N PHE A 379 -8.63 3.78 -7.71
CA PHE A 379 -7.65 4.36 -6.80
C PHE A 379 -6.24 4.03 -7.31
N LEU A 380 -5.56 5.02 -7.87
CA LEU A 380 -4.25 4.89 -8.50
C LEU A 380 -3.20 5.71 -7.74
N ILE A 381 -2.08 5.07 -7.42
CA ILE A 381 -0.89 5.70 -6.83
C ILE A 381 0.31 5.35 -7.69
N ARG A 382 1.07 6.36 -8.15
CA ARG A 382 2.41 6.18 -8.70
C ARG A 382 3.44 6.70 -7.71
N ALA A 383 4.17 5.78 -7.08
CA ALA A 383 5.26 6.07 -6.16
C ALA A 383 6.51 5.28 -6.57
N SER A 384 7.40 5.90 -7.35
CA SER A 384 8.64 5.25 -7.84
C SER A 384 9.61 4.85 -6.73
N GLY A 385 9.50 5.47 -5.56
CA GLY A 385 10.21 5.06 -4.34
C GLY A 385 9.49 4.00 -3.50
N GLY A 386 8.36 3.44 -3.98
CA GLY A 386 7.55 2.45 -3.28
C GLY A 386 6.32 3.00 -2.54
N LEU A 387 5.32 2.15 -2.31
CA LEU A 387 4.14 2.40 -1.49
C LEU A 387 4.27 1.68 -0.14
N GLY A 388 4.55 2.43 0.92
CA GLY A 388 4.50 1.92 2.29
C GLY A 388 3.11 2.10 2.90
N VAL A 389 2.52 1.03 3.43
CA VAL A 389 1.30 1.07 4.25
C VAL A 389 1.65 0.57 5.64
N ASN A 390 1.69 1.47 6.62
CA ASN A 390 2.17 1.22 7.99
C ASN A 390 3.67 0.86 8.09
N VAL A 391 4.47 1.31 7.12
CA VAL A 391 5.94 1.18 7.07
C VAL A 391 6.53 2.46 6.46
N THR A 392 7.74 2.84 6.86
CA THR A 392 8.38 4.10 6.45
C THR A 392 9.57 3.92 5.50
N ASN A 393 10.01 2.68 5.25
CA ASN A 393 11.19 2.32 4.45
C ASN A 393 10.88 1.24 3.40
N SER A 394 9.88 1.50 2.55
CA SER A 394 9.44 0.55 1.52
C SER A 394 10.53 0.40 0.44
N ALA A 395 11.39 -0.62 0.55
CA ALA A 395 12.35 -0.98 -0.51
C ALA A 395 11.67 -1.64 -1.73
N TYR A 396 10.38 -1.96 -1.60
CA TYR A 396 9.56 -2.63 -2.61
C TYR A 396 8.40 -1.72 -3.06
N THR A 397 7.82 -2.03 -4.23
CA THR A 397 6.73 -1.22 -4.81
C THR A 397 5.47 -1.17 -3.93
N ALA A 398 5.20 -2.21 -3.14
CA ALA A 398 4.18 -2.21 -2.10
C ALA A 398 4.69 -2.99 -0.88
N ASP A 399 4.73 -2.34 0.28
CA ASP A 399 5.14 -2.94 1.55
C ASP A 399 4.07 -2.67 2.61
N PHE A 400 3.59 -3.73 3.26
CA PHE A 400 2.51 -3.69 4.23
C PHE A 400 3.02 -4.11 5.60
N GLY A 401 2.97 -3.20 6.56
CA GLY A 401 3.29 -3.51 7.96
C GLY A 401 2.21 -4.38 8.58
N GLY A 402 2.46 -5.69 8.72
CA GLY A 402 1.56 -6.65 9.36
C GLY A 402 1.08 -7.78 8.45
N ARG A 403 -0.16 -8.24 8.63
CA ARG A 403 -0.77 -9.32 7.82
C ARG A 403 -1.66 -8.75 6.71
N ILE A 404 -1.49 -9.26 5.50
CA ILE A 404 -2.39 -9.00 4.37
C ILE A 404 -3.54 -10.01 4.40
N ARG A 405 -4.78 -9.55 4.19
CA ARG A 405 -5.96 -10.43 4.05
C ARG A 405 -6.48 -10.38 2.61
N LEU A 406 -6.47 -11.52 1.94
CA LEU A 406 -7.12 -11.71 0.63
C LEU A 406 -8.50 -12.36 0.87
N ARG A 407 -9.54 -11.83 0.23
CA ARG A 407 -10.93 -12.31 0.38
C ARG A 407 -11.55 -12.49 -1.00
N GLN A 408 -12.42 -13.49 -1.12
CA GLN A 408 -13.29 -13.63 -2.28
C GLN A 408 -14.35 -12.52 -2.27
N GLU A 409 -14.59 -11.90 -3.42
CA GLU A 409 -15.70 -10.96 -3.64
C GLU A 409 -16.64 -11.51 -4.71
N GLY A 410 -17.91 -11.71 -4.37
CA GLY A 410 -18.94 -12.23 -5.27
C GLY A 410 -18.83 -13.73 -5.61
N ALA A 411 -19.72 -14.20 -6.47
CA ALA A 411 -19.72 -15.56 -7.00
C ALA A 411 -18.86 -15.61 -8.27
N GLY A 412 -17.66 -16.20 -8.20
CA GLY A 412 -16.86 -16.42 -9.41
C GLY A 412 -15.40 -16.82 -9.18
N ASN A 413 -14.71 -16.22 -8.20
CA ASN A 413 -13.28 -16.44 -7.97
C ASN A 413 -12.99 -16.69 -6.48
N THR A 414 -12.07 -17.60 -6.18
CA THR A 414 -11.59 -17.87 -4.82
C THR A 414 -10.59 -16.81 -4.35
N ALA A 415 -10.38 -16.70 -3.04
CA ALA A 415 -9.39 -15.78 -2.48
C ALA A 415 -7.96 -16.20 -2.85
N GLY A 416 -7.15 -15.28 -3.38
CA GLY A 416 -5.74 -15.54 -3.67
C GLY A 416 -5.05 -14.44 -4.47
N HIS A 417 -3.84 -14.74 -4.93
CA HIS A 417 -2.95 -13.84 -5.64
C HIS A 417 -2.48 -14.45 -6.96
N TRP A 418 -2.73 -13.75 -8.06
CA TRP A 418 -2.26 -14.11 -9.40
C TRP A 418 -0.84 -13.59 -9.63
N LEU A 419 0.02 -14.47 -10.17
CA LEU A 419 1.39 -14.16 -10.58
C LEU A 419 1.42 -13.99 -12.10
N TYR A 420 1.42 -12.74 -12.54
CA TYR A 420 1.56 -12.35 -13.94
C TYR A 420 3.04 -12.14 -14.31
N GLN A 421 3.42 -12.48 -15.54
CA GLN A 421 4.72 -12.10 -16.10
C GLN A 421 4.53 -11.40 -17.45
N ASN A 422 5.42 -10.48 -17.80
CA ASN A 422 5.40 -9.80 -19.11
C ASN A 422 5.89 -10.72 -20.25
N GLY A 423 6.60 -11.79 -19.93
CA GLY A 423 7.11 -12.76 -20.90
C GLY A 423 6.94 -14.19 -20.37
N PRO A 424 5.86 -14.92 -20.73
CA PRO A 424 4.75 -14.51 -21.58
C PRO A 424 3.70 -13.68 -20.83
N ALA A 425 3.09 -12.70 -21.51
CA ALA A 425 2.10 -11.72 -21.05
C ALA A 425 0.75 -12.32 -20.59
N ASN A 426 0.79 -13.30 -19.68
CA ASN A 426 -0.34 -14.05 -19.14
C ASN A 426 -0.12 -14.34 -17.65
N ASP A 427 -1.20 -14.58 -16.92
CA ASP A 427 -1.14 -15.16 -15.58
C ASP A 427 -0.47 -16.53 -15.63
N ARG A 428 0.55 -16.75 -14.80
CA ARG A 428 1.37 -17.96 -14.82
C ARG A 428 1.00 -18.92 -13.70
N ALA A 429 0.74 -18.38 -12.52
CA ALA A 429 0.41 -19.16 -11.34
C ALA A 429 -0.55 -18.40 -10.43
N PHE A 430 -1.33 -19.15 -9.65
CA PHE A 430 -2.19 -18.61 -8.61
C PHE A 430 -1.79 -19.22 -7.26
N ILE A 431 -1.66 -18.36 -6.25
CA ILE A 431 -1.44 -18.76 -4.86
C ILE A 431 -2.71 -18.39 -4.10
N GLY A 432 -3.49 -19.38 -3.69
CA GLY A 432 -4.79 -19.09 -3.09
C GLY A 432 -5.59 -20.33 -2.80
N MET A 433 -6.90 -20.14 -2.68
CA MET A 433 -7.83 -21.20 -2.33
C MET A 433 -8.33 -21.92 -3.59
N ASP A 434 -8.41 -23.25 -3.57
CA ASP A 434 -9.15 -24.04 -4.57
C ASP A 434 -10.65 -24.05 -4.22
N GLY A 435 -10.95 -23.98 -2.92
CA GLY A 435 -12.28 -23.80 -2.35
C GLY A 435 -12.16 -23.64 -0.82
N ASP A 436 -13.28 -23.57 -0.11
CA ASP A 436 -13.30 -23.29 1.34
C ASP A 436 -12.40 -24.23 2.18
N GLY A 437 -12.23 -25.47 1.72
CA GLY A 437 -11.44 -26.49 2.41
C GLY A 437 -9.97 -26.60 1.97
N LEU A 438 -9.54 -25.89 0.92
CA LEU A 438 -8.27 -26.16 0.22
C LEU A 438 -7.51 -24.88 -0.13
N VAL A 439 -6.20 -24.85 0.17
CA VAL A 439 -5.27 -23.79 -0.20
C VAL A 439 -4.06 -24.37 -0.92
N GLY A 440 -3.48 -23.70 -1.92
CA GLY A 440 -2.39 -24.29 -2.67
C GLY A 440 -1.71 -23.38 -3.71
N LEU A 441 -1.02 -24.05 -4.63
CA LEU A 441 -0.36 -23.47 -5.79
C LEU A 441 -0.95 -24.06 -7.08
N TRP A 442 -1.45 -23.19 -7.94
CA TRP A 442 -2.05 -23.55 -9.22
C TRP A 442 -1.22 -23.03 -10.39
N GLY A 443 -1.07 -23.83 -11.45
CA GLY A 443 -0.34 -23.47 -12.67
C GLY A 443 -1.24 -23.34 -13.90
N ASN A 444 -1.17 -22.19 -14.58
CA ASN A 444 -2.04 -21.82 -15.71
C ASN A 444 -1.67 -22.51 -17.04
N ALA A 445 -0.52 -23.18 -17.11
CA ALA A 445 -0.05 -23.87 -18.32
C ALA A 445 -0.52 -25.34 -18.42
N GLY A 446 -1.73 -25.64 -17.91
CA GLY A 446 -2.31 -26.99 -17.91
C GLY A 446 -1.94 -27.88 -16.73
N ALA A 447 -1.10 -27.40 -15.79
CA ALA A 447 -0.72 -28.14 -14.59
C ALA A 447 -1.84 -28.23 -13.54
N GLY A 448 -2.77 -27.27 -13.53
CA GLY A 448 -3.84 -27.23 -12.53
C GLY A 448 -3.29 -27.02 -11.11
N TRP A 449 -3.98 -27.58 -10.12
CA TRP A 449 -3.53 -27.56 -8.71
C TRP A 449 -2.42 -28.59 -8.48
N GLY A 450 -1.17 -28.14 -8.59
CA GLY A 450 0.00 -29.01 -8.43
C GLY A 450 0.33 -29.34 -6.97
N LEU A 451 0.03 -28.41 -6.05
CA LEU A 451 0.18 -28.60 -4.61
C LEU A 451 -1.04 -28.02 -3.91
N VAL A 452 -1.70 -28.82 -3.08
CA VAL A 452 -2.87 -28.42 -2.29
C VAL A 452 -2.76 -28.92 -0.87
N MET A 453 -3.22 -28.11 0.09
CA MET A 453 -3.33 -28.45 1.49
C MET A 453 -4.77 -28.29 1.95
N ASN A 454 -5.26 -29.29 2.68
CA ASN A 454 -6.55 -29.19 3.36
C ASN A 454 -6.42 -28.31 4.62
N VAL A 455 -7.18 -27.23 4.69
CA VAL A 455 -7.07 -26.25 5.79
C VAL A 455 -7.61 -26.76 7.12
N THR A 456 -8.38 -27.85 7.13
CA THR A 456 -8.97 -28.42 8.35
C THR A 456 -8.00 -29.37 9.07
N ASN A 457 -7.33 -30.25 8.32
CA ASN A 457 -6.49 -31.31 8.88
C ASN A 457 -4.99 -31.18 8.54
N GLY A 458 -4.61 -30.21 7.69
CA GLY A 458 -3.22 -29.95 7.31
C GLY A 458 -2.62 -30.96 6.31
N TYR A 459 -3.42 -31.87 5.75
CA TYR A 459 -2.92 -32.87 4.81
C TYR A 459 -2.55 -32.21 3.48
N VAL A 460 -1.52 -32.73 2.80
CA VAL A 460 -0.97 -32.18 1.56
C VAL A 460 -1.08 -33.18 0.41
N GLY A 461 -1.57 -32.72 -0.74
CA GLY A 461 -1.57 -33.43 -2.02
C GLY A 461 -0.58 -32.79 -2.99
N ILE A 462 0.21 -33.61 -3.70
CA ILE A 462 1.09 -33.19 -4.80
C ILE A 462 0.67 -33.94 -6.06
N GLY A 463 0.27 -33.20 -7.10
CA GLY A 463 -0.27 -33.75 -8.35
C GLY A 463 -1.64 -34.44 -8.21
N THR A 464 -2.31 -34.27 -7.07
CA THR A 464 -3.61 -34.89 -6.78
C THR A 464 -4.37 -34.11 -5.70
N ALA A 465 -5.69 -34.30 -5.65
CA ALA A 465 -6.49 -33.83 -4.54
C ALA A 465 -6.05 -34.50 -3.22
N VAL A 466 -6.25 -33.81 -2.11
CA VAL A 466 -5.78 -34.26 -0.79
C VAL A 466 -6.50 -35.55 -0.38
N SER A 467 -5.74 -36.63 -0.16
CA SER A 467 -6.26 -37.91 0.36
C SER A 467 -6.47 -37.86 1.88
N THR A 468 -6.88 -38.97 2.48
CA THR A 468 -7.01 -39.16 3.94
C THR A 468 -5.67 -39.32 4.67
N GLN A 469 -4.54 -39.04 4.00
CA GLN A 469 -3.19 -39.19 4.54
C GLN A 469 -2.47 -37.84 4.60
N ALA A 470 -1.55 -37.69 5.56
CA ALA A 470 -0.82 -36.44 5.79
C ALA A 470 -0.09 -35.90 4.55
N LEU A 471 0.47 -36.80 3.71
CA LEU A 471 1.05 -36.46 2.42
C LEU A 471 0.66 -37.51 1.38
N THR A 472 0.10 -37.08 0.25
CA THR A 472 -0.15 -37.93 -0.92
C THR A 472 0.53 -37.34 -2.13
N VAL A 473 1.31 -38.15 -2.84
CA VAL A 473 1.97 -37.76 -4.10
C VAL A 473 1.47 -38.67 -5.20
N ALA A 474 0.82 -38.11 -6.21
CA ALA A 474 0.48 -38.84 -7.42
C ALA A 474 1.68 -38.86 -8.37
N GLY A 475 2.42 -39.97 -8.36
CA GLY A 475 3.60 -40.17 -9.20
C GLY A 475 4.75 -40.83 -8.46
N ASN A 476 5.89 -40.93 -9.14
CA ASN A 476 7.10 -41.49 -8.56
C ASN A 476 7.73 -40.48 -7.57
N VAL A 477 8.11 -40.98 -6.39
CA VAL A 477 8.85 -40.19 -5.39
C VAL A 477 10.32 -40.63 -5.42
N GLN A 478 11.20 -39.76 -5.89
CA GLN A 478 12.64 -39.92 -5.72
C GLN A 478 13.08 -39.21 -4.45
N ALA A 479 13.55 -39.97 -3.45
CA ALA A 479 14.05 -39.43 -2.19
C ALA A 479 15.41 -40.05 -1.87
N ASN A 480 16.35 -39.24 -1.38
CA ASN A 480 17.66 -39.73 -0.91
C ASN A 480 17.50 -40.72 0.25
N GLN A 481 16.48 -40.50 1.09
CA GLN A 481 16.15 -41.37 2.22
C GLN A 481 14.67 -41.18 2.59
N PHE A 482 14.02 -42.27 3.01
CA PHE A 482 12.74 -42.22 3.72
C PHE A 482 13.02 -42.53 5.20
N ILE A 483 12.90 -41.53 6.08
CA ILE A 483 13.16 -41.65 7.52
C ILE A 483 11.81 -41.65 8.23
N GLY A 484 11.37 -42.81 8.72
CA GLY A 484 10.23 -42.89 9.65
C GLY A 484 10.64 -42.53 11.08
N SER A 485 9.67 -42.26 11.95
CA SER A 485 9.86 -41.92 13.39
C SER A 485 10.37 -43.07 14.27
N GLY A 486 11.09 -44.03 13.70
CA GLY A 486 11.58 -45.24 14.39
C GLY A 486 10.72 -46.49 14.19
N ALA A 487 9.58 -46.40 13.49
CA ALA A 487 8.74 -47.56 13.14
C ALA A 487 9.12 -48.24 11.81
N GLY A 488 10.23 -47.84 11.18
CA GLY A 488 10.62 -48.30 9.85
C GLY A 488 9.70 -47.80 8.72
N LEU A 489 10.01 -48.20 7.49
CA LEU A 489 9.10 -48.07 6.34
C LEU A 489 7.88 -48.97 6.60
N SER A 490 6.82 -48.40 7.18
CA SER A 490 5.56 -49.08 7.44
C SER A 490 4.67 -49.03 6.20
N PHE A 491 4.53 -50.17 5.51
CA PHE A 491 3.57 -50.32 4.42
C PHE A 491 2.22 -50.72 5.02
N ALA A 492 1.39 -49.73 5.34
CA ALA A 492 0.21 -49.88 6.20
C ALA A 492 -0.90 -50.84 5.73
N ASN A 493 -0.74 -51.54 4.58
CA ASN A 493 -1.57 -52.67 4.14
C ASN A 493 -0.97 -53.38 2.89
N ALA A 494 0.36 -53.34 2.70
CA ALA A 494 0.98 -53.88 1.49
C ALA A 494 2.24 -54.67 1.82
N VAL A 495 2.34 -55.87 1.24
CA VAL A 495 3.56 -56.69 1.25
C VAL A 495 4.69 -55.88 0.62
N LEU A 496 5.88 -55.88 1.22
CA LEU A 496 7.10 -55.47 0.52
C LEU A 496 7.34 -56.47 -0.62
N SER A 497 6.75 -56.18 -1.78
CA SER A 497 6.81 -57.02 -2.97
C SER A 497 7.80 -56.43 -3.97
N PHE A 498 8.73 -57.27 -4.44
CA PHE A 498 9.72 -56.90 -5.45
C PHE A 498 9.25 -57.23 -6.89
N GLY A 499 7.98 -57.64 -7.03
CA GLY A 499 7.36 -58.04 -8.30
C GLY A 499 7.63 -59.50 -8.68
N THR A 500 7.34 -59.84 -9.94
CA THR A 500 7.45 -61.20 -10.51
C THR A 500 8.77 -61.46 -11.27
N GLN A 501 9.63 -60.45 -11.37
CA GLN A 501 10.89 -60.58 -12.13
C GLN A 501 11.95 -61.28 -11.29
N VAL A 502 12.62 -62.28 -11.87
CA VAL A 502 13.81 -62.90 -11.27
C VAL A 502 14.98 -61.91 -11.32
N ARG A 503 15.55 -61.59 -10.16
CA ARG A 503 16.70 -60.69 -9.99
C ARG A 503 17.20 -60.71 -8.54
N GLN A 504 18.31 -60.01 -8.30
CA GLN A 504 18.68 -59.58 -6.94
C GLN A 504 17.65 -58.54 -6.47
N MET A 505 16.90 -58.86 -5.43
CA MET A 505 15.81 -58.03 -4.92
C MET A 505 16.34 -57.02 -3.90
N LEU A 506 17.26 -57.48 -3.05
CA LEU A 506 17.90 -56.69 -2.01
C LEU A 506 19.40 -56.66 -2.27
N ASN A 507 19.96 -55.46 -2.37
CA ASN A 507 21.39 -55.19 -2.29
C ASN A 507 21.70 -54.81 -0.85
N LEU A 508 22.35 -55.70 -0.11
CA LEU A 508 22.72 -55.49 1.29
C LEU A 508 24.02 -54.65 1.39
N TRP A 509 24.96 -54.87 0.48
CA TRP A 509 26.17 -54.07 0.31
C TRP A 509 26.68 -54.19 -1.14
N GLY A 510 26.48 -53.15 -1.95
CA GLY A 510 26.73 -53.22 -3.40
C GLY A 510 25.96 -54.35 -4.08
N THR A 511 26.45 -54.83 -5.23
CA THR A 511 25.82 -55.93 -5.98
C THR A 511 26.32 -57.31 -5.56
N SER A 512 27.44 -57.39 -4.83
CA SER A 512 28.05 -58.64 -4.37
C SER A 512 27.40 -59.25 -3.13
N TYR A 513 26.57 -58.48 -2.41
CA TYR A 513 25.88 -58.93 -1.21
C TYR A 513 24.38 -58.73 -1.39
N GLY A 514 23.62 -59.81 -1.46
CA GLY A 514 22.20 -59.67 -1.74
C GLY A 514 21.36 -60.92 -1.53
N ILE A 515 20.05 -60.68 -1.55
CA ILE A 515 19.03 -61.72 -1.51
C ILE A 515 18.22 -61.60 -2.81
N GLY A 516 18.06 -62.71 -3.50
CA GLY A 516 17.38 -62.71 -4.79
C GLY A 516 16.72 -64.03 -5.10
N VAL A 517 15.96 -64.00 -6.20
CA VAL A 517 15.25 -65.17 -6.72
C VAL A 517 15.71 -65.44 -8.14
N GLN A 518 16.02 -66.70 -8.42
CA GLN A 518 16.15 -67.30 -9.75
C GLN A 518 14.99 -68.30 -9.93
N THR A 519 14.87 -68.92 -11.10
CA THR A 519 13.84 -69.95 -11.34
C THR A 519 13.91 -71.03 -10.25
N ASP A 520 12.82 -71.18 -9.50
CA ASP A 520 12.66 -72.10 -8.37
C ASP A 520 13.75 -72.05 -7.28
N THR A 521 14.53 -70.97 -7.23
CA THR A 521 15.70 -70.85 -6.35
C THR A 521 15.69 -69.52 -5.61
N LEU A 522 15.58 -69.57 -4.29
CA LEU A 522 15.95 -68.46 -3.40
C LEU A 522 17.46 -68.54 -3.16
N TYR A 523 18.18 -67.45 -3.40
CA TYR A 523 19.61 -67.39 -3.12
C TYR A 523 19.97 -66.25 -2.17
N VAL A 524 21.02 -66.52 -1.39
CA VAL A 524 21.80 -65.50 -0.70
C VAL A 524 23.15 -65.44 -1.40
N ARG A 525 23.55 -64.24 -1.82
CA ARG A 525 24.87 -63.98 -2.41
C ARG A 525 25.71 -63.22 -1.40
N SER A 526 26.91 -63.72 -1.18
CA SER A 526 27.97 -63.12 -0.38
C SER A 526 29.28 -63.22 -1.17
N ASN A 527 30.25 -62.35 -0.88
CA ASN A 527 31.53 -62.38 -1.59
C ASN A 527 32.43 -63.54 -1.14
N ASN A 528 32.47 -63.82 0.17
CA ASN A 528 33.38 -64.81 0.76
C ASN A 528 32.64 -65.83 1.63
N ASP A 529 31.97 -65.38 2.70
CA ASP A 529 31.38 -66.27 3.71
C ASP A 529 29.89 -66.02 3.88
N PHE A 530 29.19 -67.05 4.33
CA PHE A 530 27.85 -66.97 4.88
C PHE A 530 27.85 -67.58 6.28
N SER A 531 27.63 -66.74 7.30
CA SER A 531 27.65 -67.15 8.70
C SER A 531 26.28 -66.99 9.36
N TRP A 532 25.95 -67.93 10.23
CA TRP A 532 24.82 -67.84 11.15
C TRP A 532 25.32 -67.59 12.56
N PHE A 533 24.98 -66.42 13.12
CA PHE A 533 25.28 -66.06 14.49
C PHE A 533 24.05 -66.18 15.39
N LYS A 534 24.26 -66.62 16.63
CA LYS A 534 23.24 -66.58 17.69
C LYS A 534 23.62 -65.51 18.71
N GLY A 535 22.71 -64.59 19.00
CA GLY A 535 22.97 -63.45 19.87
C GLY A 535 23.98 -62.48 19.27
N GLY A 536 24.64 -61.70 20.13
CA GLY A 536 25.72 -60.80 19.73
C GLY A 536 25.32 -59.37 19.41
N THR A 537 26.33 -58.58 19.06
CA THR A 537 26.19 -57.20 18.56
C THR A 537 26.92 -57.10 17.22
N HIS A 538 26.58 -56.10 16.40
CA HIS A 538 27.31 -55.90 15.15
C HIS A 538 28.81 -55.67 15.40
N ASN A 539 29.64 -56.27 14.55
CA ASN A 539 31.10 -56.11 14.53
C ASN A 539 31.56 -56.17 13.07
N ASP A 540 32.41 -55.23 12.67
CA ASP A 540 32.89 -55.12 11.28
C ASP A 540 33.93 -56.20 10.89
N ALA A 541 34.49 -56.93 11.87
CA ALA A 541 35.46 -57.98 11.60
C ALA A 541 34.78 -59.21 10.98
N ARG A 542 35.39 -59.74 9.91
CA ARG A 542 34.94 -60.95 9.21
C ARG A 542 34.76 -62.11 10.20
N ASN A 543 33.60 -62.78 10.12
CA ASN A 543 33.22 -63.93 10.97
C ASN A 543 33.19 -63.65 12.47
N ASN A 544 33.01 -62.39 12.89
CA ASN A 544 32.89 -62.03 14.29
C ASN A 544 31.42 -61.81 14.67
N PRO A 545 30.84 -62.66 15.55
CA PRO A 545 29.45 -62.50 15.99
C PRO A 545 29.25 -61.32 16.97
N GLY A 546 30.33 -60.62 17.34
CA GLY A 546 30.35 -59.53 18.30
C GLY A 546 30.14 -59.97 19.75
N ALA A 547 30.08 -58.98 20.66
CA ALA A 547 30.03 -59.24 22.08
C ALA A 547 28.75 -60.00 22.47
N GLY A 548 28.90 -61.15 23.14
CA GLY A 548 27.78 -62.02 23.52
C GLY A 548 27.19 -62.87 22.38
N GLY A 549 27.83 -62.87 21.21
CA GLY A 549 27.43 -63.67 20.05
C GLY A 549 28.21 -64.97 19.94
N THR A 550 27.67 -65.92 19.18
CA THR A 550 28.34 -67.20 18.90
C THR A 550 28.12 -67.60 17.44
N GLU A 551 29.19 -67.99 16.74
CA GLU A 551 29.08 -68.62 15.42
C GLU A 551 28.52 -70.04 15.56
N LEU A 552 27.38 -70.28 14.92
CA LEU A 552 26.73 -71.59 14.89
C LEU A 552 27.04 -72.37 13.62
N MET A 553 27.15 -71.65 12.50
CA MET A 553 27.40 -72.21 11.18
C MET A 553 28.18 -71.19 10.35
N ARG A 554 29.14 -71.67 9.57
CA ARG A 554 29.76 -70.89 8.50
C ARG A 554 29.99 -71.77 7.29
N LEU A 555 29.61 -71.26 6.12
CA LEU A 555 30.06 -71.75 4.82
C LEU A 555 31.05 -70.72 4.26
N ASP A 556 32.27 -71.14 3.96
CA ASP A 556 33.31 -70.23 3.49
C ASP A 556 33.63 -70.37 2.00
N GLN A 557 34.53 -69.51 1.53
CA GLN A 557 34.94 -69.44 0.12
C GLN A 557 35.53 -70.75 -0.44
N ALA A 558 36.04 -71.66 0.42
CA ALA A 558 36.58 -72.95 0.00
C ALA A 558 35.49 -74.05 -0.05
N GLY A 559 34.27 -73.72 0.37
CA GLY A 559 33.18 -74.67 0.53
C GLY A 559 33.25 -75.45 1.85
N GLU A 560 34.05 -75.00 2.83
CA GLU A 560 34.12 -75.64 4.14
C GLU A 560 32.89 -75.25 4.98
N LEU A 561 32.19 -76.26 5.48
CA LEU A 561 31.10 -76.08 6.43
C LEU A 561 31.64 -76.27 7.85
N THR A 562 31.80 -75.17 8.59
CA THR A 562 32.10 -75.20 10.03
C THR A 562 30.80 -75.17 10.83
N VAL A 563 30.62 -76.14 11.72
CA VAL A 563 29.51 -76.20 12.69
C VAL A 563 30.02 -76.70 14.04
N ASN A 564 29.41 -76.24 15.13
CA ASN A 564 29.88 -76.63 16.48
C ASN A 564 29.60 -78.10 16.79
N VAL A 565 28.43 -78.60 16.41
CA VAL A 565 28.04 -80.01 16.60
C VAL A 565 27.24 -80.45 15.37
N LEU A 566 27.73 -81.49 14.69
CA LEU A 566 26.98 -82.19 13.64
C LEU A 566 26.34 -83.44 14.23
N THR A 567 25.00 -83.50 14.22
CA THR A 567 24.25 -84.72 14.59
C THR A 567 23.74 -85.39 13.32
N ILE A 568 24.28 -86.57 13.00
CA ILE A 568 23.81 -87.41 11.89
C ILE A 568 22.76 -88.39 12.43
N ARG A 569 21.58 -88.42 11.82
CA ARG A 569 20.46 -89.30 12.24
C ARG A 569 20.11 -90.40 11.23
N GLY A 570 20.82 -90.46 10.09
CA GLY A 570 20.49 -91.34 8.96
C GLY A 570 21.28 -92.66 8.88
N GLY A 571 22.29 -92.88 9.72
CA GLY A 571 23.15 -94.08 9.66
C GLY A 571 24.11 -94.22 10.86
N ALA A 572 24.87 -95.32 10.94
CA ALA A 572 25.58 -95.74 12.18
C ALA A 572 27.06 -96.12 12.03
N ASP A 573 27.60 -96.09 10.81
CA ASP A 573 28.98 -96.40 10.47
C ASP A 573 29.63 -95.31 9.61
N VAL A 574 30.97 -95.31 9.60
CA VAL A 574 31.78 -94.55 8.64
C VAL A 574 32.21 -95.52 7.57
N ALA A 575 31.72 -95.27 6.35
CA ALA A 575 31.98 -96.14 5.21
C ALA A 575 32.71 -95.38 4.11
N GLU A 576 33.59 -96.10 3.43
CA GLU A 576 34.18 -95.67 2.17
C GLU A 576 33.66 -96.61 1.08
N PRO A 577 33.21 -96.09 -0.08
CA PRO A 577 32.78 -96.93 -1.18
C PRO A 577 34.00 -97.50 -1.91
N PHE A 578 34.10 -98.83 -1.97
CA PHE A 578 35.13 -99.55 -2.72
C PHE A 578 34.57 -100.20 -3.98
N ILE A 579 35.45 -100.38 -4.97
CA ILE A 579 35.18 -101.25 -6.12
C ILE A 579 35.41 -102.71 -5.69
N MET A 580 34.49 -103.58 -6.05
CA MET A 580 34.61 -105.01 -5.83
C MET A 580 35.16 -105.70 -7.09
N SER A 581 36.17 -106.54 -6.96
CA SER A 581 36.75 -107.27 -8.11
C SER A 581 35.86 -108.43 -8.60
N VAL A 582 34.87 -108.80 -7.80
CA VAL A 582 33.81 -109.75 -8.17
C VAL A 582 32.43 -109.09 -8.01
N PRO A 583 31.46 -109.40 -8.89
CA PRO A 583 30.11 -108.88 -8.78
C PRO A 583 29.34 -109.49 -7.59
N ASP A 584 28.25 -108.84 -7.20
CA ASP A 584 27.23 -109.36 -6.28
C ASP A 584 27.70 -109.74 -4.87
N ILE A 585 28.56 -108.90 -4.27
CA ILE A 585 28.88 -109.01 -2.85
C ILE A 585 27.71 -108.45 -2.01
N PRO A 586 27.04 -109.28 -1.18
CA PRO A 586 25.90 -108.83 -0.39
C PRO A 586 26.33 -107.96 0.78
N ALA A 587 25.41 -107.13 1.26
CA ALA A 587 25.63 -106.41 2.51
C ALA A 587 25.89 -107.39 3.67
N GLY A 588 26.82 -107.03 4.54
CA GLY A 588 27.29 -107.83 5.66
C GLY A 588 28.39 -108.83 5.30
N ALA A 589 28.75 -108.98 4.02
CA ALA A 589 29.89 -109.81 3.66
C ALA A 589 31.20 -109.21 4.19
N VAL A 590 32.06 -110.07 4.73
CA VAL A 590 33.44 -109.74 5.08
C VAL A 590 34.28 -109.75 3.82
N VAL A 591 34.89 -108.61 3.52
CA VAL A 591 35.75 -108.42 2.34
C VAL A 591 37.21 -108.31 2.74
N ILE A 592 38.08 -108.75 1.84
CA ILE A 592 39.53 -108.72 1.94
C ILE A 592 40.11 -107.91 0.77
N ILE A 593 41.32 -107.40 0.95
CA ILE A 593 42.09 -106.77 -0.12
C ILE A 593 42.35 -107.81 -1.21
N ASP A 594 42.02 -107.45 -2.45
CA ASP A 594 42.38 -108.28 -3.59
C ASP A 594 43.81 -108.00 -4.02
N GLU A 595 44.69 -108.97 -3.81
CA GLU A 595 46.11 -108.86 -4.17
C GLU A 595 46.34 -108.86 -5.69
N GLU A 596 45.38 -109.35 -6.48
CA GLU A 596 45.46 -109.36 -7.95
C GLU A 596 44.94 -108.04 -8.55
N HIS A 597 44.12 -107.28 -7.81
CA HIS A 597 43.50 -106.04 -8.26
C HIS A 597 43.72 -104.92 -7.22
N PRO A 598 44.88 -104.23 -7.24
CA PRO A 598 45.21 -103.21 -6.25
C PRO A 598 44.13 -102.13 -6.09
N GLY A 599 43.75 -101.85 -4.85
CA GLY A 599 42.70 -100.88 -4.51
C GLY A 599 41.27 -101.42 -4.59
N GLN A 600 41.08 -102.67 -5.04
CA GLN A 600 39.80 -103.36 -5.03
C GLN A 600 39.72 -104.36 -3.89
N LEU A 601 38.49 -104.69 -3.51
CA LEU A 601 38.20 -105.68 -2.49
C LEU A 601 37.50 -106.89 -3.11
N LYS A 602 37.68 -108.05 -2.50
CA LYS A 602 36.94 -109.27 -2.84
C LYS A 602 36.39 -109.92 -1.58
N ILE A 603 35.49 -110.88 -1.77
CA ILE A 603 34.94 -111.64 -0.64
C ILE A 603 36.07 -112.42 0.07
N SER A 604 36.05 -112.46 1.40
CA SER A 604 36.98 -113.32 2.16
C SER A 604 36.74 -114.80 1.84
N GLU A 605 37.77 -115.64 1.83
CA GLU A 605 37.63 -117.07 1.46
C GLU A 605 38.31 -118.03 2.45
N ARG A 606 39.15 -117.52 3.35
CA ARG A 606 39.94 -118.33 4.28
C ARG A 606 39.92 -117.77 5.70
N ALA A 607 40.03 -118.67 6.67
CA ALA A 607 40.06 -118.30 8.07
C ALA A 607 41.37 -117.59 8.46
N TYR A 608 41.28 -116.56 9.30
CA TYR A 608 42.41 -115.73 9.74
C TYR A 608 43.16 -115.06 8.57
N ASP A 609 42.44 -114.47 7.61
CA ASP A 609 43.05 -113.73 6.51
C ASP A 609 43.46 -112.33 6.98
N THR A 610 44.77 -112.07 6.94
CA THR A 610 45.32 -110.77 7.36
C THR A 610 45.05 -109.65 6.36
N ARG A 611 44.41 -109.96 5.22
CA ARG A 611 44.00 -108.97 4.22
C ARG A 611 42.59 -108.43 4.48
N VAL A 612 41.96 -108.77 5.60
CA VAL A 612 40.61 -108.30 5.93
C VAL A 612 40.52 -106.77 5.86
N ALA A 613 39.56 -106.27 5.09
CA ALA A 613 39.43 -104.85 4.77
C ALA A 613 38.18 -104.21 5.37
N GLY A 614 37.19 -105.02 5.77
CA GLY A 614 35.98 -104.52 6.41
C GLY A 614 34.74 -105.34 6.06
N ILE A 615 33.58 -104.74 6.30
CA ILE A 615 32.26 -105.34 6.08
C ILE A 615 31.49 -104.46 5.10
N VAL A 616 30.86 -105.04 4.09
CA VAL A 616 29.95 -104.28 3.21
C VAL A 616 28.77 -103.75 4.05
N SER A 617 28.61 -102.44 4.12
CA SER A 617 27.58 -101.75 4.92
C SER A 617 26.18 -101.90 4.30
N GLY A 618 25.13 -101.68 5.09
CA GLY A 618 23.72 -101.79 4.66
C GLY A 618 22.97 -103.04 5.15
N ALA A 619 23.65 -103.99 5.80
CA ALA A 619 23.01 -105.21 6.29
C ALA A 619 22.02 -104.91 7.42
N ASN A 620 20.90 -105.62 7.44
CA ASN A 620 19.81 -105.45 8.41
C ASN A 620 19.26 -103.99 8.50
N GLY A 621 19.33 -103.21 7.41
CA GLY A 621 18.78 -101.86 7.31
C GLY A 621 19.62 -100.75 7.98
N VAL A 622 20.86 -101.07 8.38
CA VAL A 622 21.80 -100.07 8.94
C VAL A 622 22.60 -99.44 7.80
N ASN A 623 22.25 -98.19 7.46
CA ASN A 623 22.94 -97.41 6.41
C ASN A 623 24.20 -96.72 6.95
N PRO A 624 25.15 -96.37 6.07
CA PRO A 624 26.25 -95.43 6.36
C PRO A 624 25.74 -94.13 6.96
N GLY A 625 26.31 -93.73 8.10
CA GLY A 625 26.06 -92.41 8.70
C GLY A 625 26.89 -91.34 8.00
N LEU A 626 28.15 -91.66 7.71
CA LEU A 626 29.05 -90.82 6.94
C LEU A 626 29.67 -91.66 5.83
N THR A 627 29.47 -91.23 4.59
CA THR A 627 30.16 -91.80 3.42
C THR A 627 31.27 -90.86 3.02
N LEU A 628 32.50 -91.35 3.05
CA LEU A 628 33.66 -90.61 2.59
C LEU A 628 33.86 -90.90 1.10
N SER A 629 33.64 -89.88 0.27
CA SER A 629 33.92 -89.98 -1.16
C SER A 629 34.46 -88.65 -1.70
N GLN A 630 35.35 -88.76 -2.67
CA GLN A 630 35.80 -87.62 -3.45
C GLN A 630 35.25 -87.79 -4.87
N ARG A 631 34.58 -86.76 -5.41
CA ARG A 631 34.19 -86.80 -6.82
C ARG A 631 35.42 -86.93 -7.70
N ASP A 632 35.30 -87.77 -8.72
CA ASP A 632 36.27 -87.97 -9.80
C ASP A 632 37.64 -88.55 -9.36
N ARG A 633 37.78 -89.05 -8.12
CA ARG A 633 38.96 -89.75 -7.61
C ARG A 633 38.57 -90.87 -6.62
N LEU A 634 39.10 -92.09 -6.81
CA LEU A 634 38.78 -93.30 -6.02
C LEU A 634 37.28 -93.63 -6.03
N ALA A 635 36.72 -93.77 -7.23
CA ALA A 635 35.32 -94.19 -7.39
C ALA A 635 35.12 -95.61 -6.82
N GLY A 636 34.00 -95.82 -6.15
CA GLY A 636 33.52 -97.13 -5.69
C GLY A 636 32.00 -97.09 -5.59
N ASP A 637 31.36 -98.24 -5.65
CA ASP A 637 29.90 -98.38 -5.66
C ASP A 637 29.35 -99.11 -4.43
N ARG A 638 30.22 -99.75 -3.63
CA ARG A 638 29.83 -100.51 -2.44
C ARG A 638 30.43 -99.90 -1.17
N PRO A 639 29.61 -99.32 -0.26
CA PRO A 639 30.11 -98.80 1.00
C PRO A 639 30.64 -99.95 1.86
N VAL A 640 31.91 -99.88 2.24
CA VAL A 640 32.53 -100.81 3.20
C VAL A 640 32.78 -100.05 4.49
N ALA A 641 32.25 -100.59 5.57
CA ALA A 641 32.41 -100.03 6.89
C ALA A 641 33.83 -100.26 7.37
N LEU A 642 34.51 -99.15 7.65
CA LEU A 642 35.86 -99.13 8.21
C LEU A 642 35.79 -99.09 9.75
N THR A 643 34.75 -98.47 10.29
CA THR A 643 34.48 -98.38 11.72
C THR A 643 33.00 -98.09 11.98
N GLY A 644 32.53 -98.49 13.16
CA GLY A 644 31.14 -98.30 13.59
C GLY A 644 30.41 -99.62 13.77
N ARG A 645 29.07 -99.54 13.82
CA ARG A 645 28.21 -100.70 14.10
C ARG A 645 27.60 -101.21 12.81
N VAL A 646 28.02 -102.40 12.40
CA VAL A 646 27.55 -103.02 11.15
C VAL A 646 27.24 -104.49 11.38
N TYR A 647 26.23 -105.01 10.69
CA TYR A 647 25.92 -106.43 10.71
C TYR A 647 26.85 -107.19 9.76
N VAL A 648 27.52 -108.22 10.26
CA VAL A 648 28.37 -109.13 9.49
C VAL A 648 27.65 -110.46 9.27
N GLN A 649 27.84 -111.08 8.12
CA GLN A 649 27.58 -112.50 7.93
C GLN A 649 28.59 -113.28 8.79
N ALA A 650 28.13 -114.19 9.64
CA ALA A 650 28.99 -114.95 10.55
C ALA A 650 28.67 -116.44 10.52
N ASP A 651 29.68 -117.26 10.84
CA ASP A 651 29.65 -118.71 10.86
C ASP A 651 30.18 -119.21 12.22
N ALA A 652 29.31 -119.86 12.99
CA ALA A 652 29.59 -120.35 14.35
C ALA A 652 30.12 -121.80 14.39
N ALA A 653 30.48 -122.39 13.23
CA ALA A 653 31.01 -123.75 13.15
C ALA A 653 32.30 -123.97 13.99
N ASN A 654 33.08 -122.91 14.20
CA ASN A 654 34.30 -122.92 15.03
C ASN A 654 34.04 -122.54 16.50
N GLY A 655 32.77 -122.48 16.91
CA GLY A 655 32.33 -122.15 18.26
C GLY A 655 31.27 -121.06 18.26
N ALA A 656 30.34 -121.16 19.23
CA ALA A 656 29.32 -120.14 19.46
C ALA A 656 29.97 -118.74 19.61
N ILE A 657 29.48 -117.79 18.82
CA ILE A 657 29.86 -116.38 18.91
C ILE A 657 29.01 -115.76 20.01
N VAL A 658 29.65 -115.14 21.00
CA VAL A 658 28.99 -114.37 22.05
C VAL A 658 29.48 -112.92 22.05
N PRO A 659 28.68 -111.96 22.52
CA PRO A 659 29.12 -110.57 22.61
C PRO A 659 30.46 -110.43 23.35
N GLY A 660 31.36 -109.65 22.78
CA GLY A 660 32.73 -109.46 23.27
C GLY A 660 33.78 -110.34 22.59
N ASP A 661 33.36 -111.40 21.88
CA ASP A 661 34.27 -112.23 21.09
C ASP A 661 34.92 -111.41 19.98
N LEU A 662 36.23 -111.61 19.79
CA LEU A 662 36.92 -111.14 18.61
C LEU A 662 36.47 -111.96 17.41
N LEU A 663 36.18 -111.27 16.31
CA LEU A 663 35.79 -111.89 15.05
C LEU A 663 36.92 -111.74 14.03
N THR A 664 37.15 -112.80 13.27
CA THR A 664 38.08 -112.86 12.14
C THR A 664 37.38 -113.46 10.93
N THR A 665 38.01 -113.48 9.75
CA THR A 665 37.43 -114.16 8.58
C THR A 665 37.23 -115.65 8.85
N SER A 666 36.17 -116.23 8.27
CA SER A 666 35.85 -117.67 8.32
C SER A 666 36.45 -118.41 7.13
N GLY A 667 36.47 -119.75 7.21
CA GLY A 667 36.63 -120.60 6.02
C GLY A 667 35.40 -120.61 5.11
N VAL A 668 34.27 -120.06 5.57
CA VAL A 668 33.08 -119.83 4.74
C VAL A 668 33.20 -118.46 4.05
N PRO A 669 33.12 -118.40 2.72
CA PRO A 669 33.33 -117.14 2.02
C PRO A 669 32.44 -116.00 2.49
N GLY A 670 33.03 -114.84 2.77
CA GLY A 670 32.32 -113.64 3.19
C GLY A 670 31.79 -113.66 4.61
N HIS A 671 32.07 -114.72 5.38
CA HIS A 671 31.60 -114.84 6.76
C HIS A 671 32.74 -114.53 7.74
N ALA A 672 32.38 -113.96 8.89
CA ALA A 672 33.22 -113.90 10.06
C ALA A 672 33.07 -115.16 10.91
N MET A 673 34.05 -115.47 11.74
CA MET A 673 33.96 -116.50 12.77
C MET A 673 34.62 -115.99 14.06
N LYS A 674 34.34 -116.66 15.18
CA LYS A 674 35.04 -116.42 16.44
C LYS A 674 36.53 -116.70 16.31
N VAL A 675 37.36 -115.82 16.88
CA VAL A 675 38.78 -116.09 17.12
C VAL A 675 38.92 -117.15 18.21
N THR A 676 39.50 -118.28 17.83
CA THR A 676 39.90 -119.38 18.71
C THR A 676 41.41 -119.51 18.84
N ASP A 677 42.17 -119.00 17.87
CA ASP A 677 43.63 -118.92 17.85
C ASP A 677 44.06 -117.45 17.89
N HIS A 678 44.45 -117.00 19.08
CA HIS A 678 44.86 -115.62 19.30
C HIS A 678 46.19 -115.26 18.63
N ALA A 679 47.07 -116.23 18.33
CA ALA A 679 48.33 -115.94 17.65
C ALA A 679 48.10 -115.63 16.16
N ARG A 680 47.17 -116.36 15.53
CA ARG A 680 46.77 -116.13 14.13
C ARG A 680 45.86 -114.92 13.94
N ALA A 681 45.21 -114.45 15.00
CA ALA A 681 44.30 -113.30 14.93
C ALA A 681 45.02 -111.98 14.66
N GLN A 682 46.32 -111.88 14.94
CA GLN A 682 47.08 -110.66 14.73
C GLN A 682 47.06 -110.25 13.24
N GLY A 683 46.49 -109.08 12.93
CA GLY A 683 46.29 -108.56 11.58
C GLY A 683 45.06 -109.12 10.84
N ALA A 684 44.28 -110.02 11.44
CA ALA A 684 43.10 -110.63 10.83
C ALA A 684 41.80 -110.35 11.62
N VAL A 685 41.84 -109.47 12.63
CA VAL A 685 40.67 -109.10 13.42
C VAL A 685 39.80 -108.13 12.62
N LEU A 686 38.52 -108.50 12.46
CA LEU A 686 37.49 -107.67 11.84
C LEU A 686 36.85 -106.70 12.85
N GLY A 687 36.70 -107.14 14.08
CA GLY A 687 36.05 -106.39 15.15
C GLY A 687 35.60 -107.27 16.30
N LYS A 688 34.70 -106.75 17.13
CA LYS A 688 34.07 -107.48 18.24
C LYS A 688 32.60 -107.72 17.99
N ALA A 689 32.15 -108.94 18.29
CA ALA A 689 30.74 -109.27 18.29
C ALA A 689 29.99 -108.43 19.33
N MET A 690 28.85 -107.88 18.93
CA MET A 690 27.89 -107.17 19.78
C MET A 690 26.58 -107.95 19.93
N SER A 691 26.34 -108.97 19.10
CA SER A 691 25.25 -109.92 19.24
C SER A 691 25.78 -111.36 19.22
N ALA A 692 25.00 -112.31 19.75
CA ALA A 692 25.38 -113.72 19.76
C ALA A 692 24.96 -114.44 18.46
N LEU A 693 25.68 -115.50 18.12
CA LEU A 693 25.28 -116.55 17.17
C LEU A 693 25.65 -117.91 17.79
N PRO A 694 24.69 -118.63 18.38
CA PRO A 694 24.97 -119.84 19.16
C PRO A 694 25.42 -121.03 18.30
N ASP A 695 24.90 -121.16 17.09
CA ASP A 695 25.26 -122.20 16.11
C ASP A 695 24.86 -121.75 14.69
N GLY A 696 25.38 -122.42 13.67
CA GLY A 696 25.05 -122.19 12.25
C GLY A 696 25.60 -120.89 11.67
N ARG A 697 24.91 -120.36 10.65
CA ARG A 697 25.25 -119.12 9.94
C ARG A 697 24.16 -118.08 10.10
N GLY A 698 24.54 -116.82 10.25
CA GLY A 698 23.59 -115.72 10.38
C GLY A 698 24.26 -114.36 10.54
N LEU A 699 23.46 -113.31 10.69
CA LEU A 699 23.98 -111.96 10.91
C LEU A 699 24.35 -111.75 12.38
N VAL A 700 25.56 -111.24 12.60
CA VAL A 700 26.04 -110.79 13.90
C VAL A 700 26.30 -109.29 13.83
N LEU A 701 25.76 -108.51 14.77
CA LEU A 701 26.12 -107.11 14.90
C LEU A 701 27.57 -107.03 15.38
N VAL A 702 28.40 -106.27 14.70
CA VAL A 702 29.82 -106.11 14.97
C VAL A 702 30.14 -104.66 15.21
N LEU A 703 30.95 -104.40 16.24
CA LEU A 703 31.70 -103.17 16.34
C LEU A 703 32.97 -103.35 15.51
N VAL A 704 32.97 -102.77 14.31
CA VAL A 704 34.09 -102.87 13.37
C VAL A 704 35.26 -102.07 13.93
N THR A 705 36.38 -102.76 14.10
CA THR A 705 37.66 -102.18 14.52
C THR A 705 38.75 -102.94 13.78
N LEU A 706 39.01 -102.55 12.53
CA LEU A 706 40.14 -103.10 11.78
C LEU A 706 41.44 -102.69 12.48
N GLN A 707 42.25 -103.66 12.89
CA GLN A 707 43.52 -103.47 13.63
C GLN A 707 44.70 -104.08 12.90
#